data_AF-A0A8C2EQA8-F1
#
_entry.id   AF-A0A8C2EQA8-F1
#
_cell.length_a   1.000
_cell.length_b   1.000
_cell.length_c   1.000
_cell.angle_alpha   90.00
_cell.angle_beta   90.00
_cell.angle_gamma   90.00
#
_symmetry.space_group_name_H-M   'P 1'
#
loop_
_entity.id
_entity.type
_entity.pdbx_description
1 polymer ?
#
loop_
_entity_poly.entity_id
_entity_poly.type
_entity_poly.pdbx_seq_one_letter_code
_entity_poly.pdbx_strand_id
1 'polypeptide(L)'
;MLPSRLCKAVGNVFKLLDKEEDISLRLLPQMISCQGCAYLFSNVKKLQILRVNEVAIAKLARLVISDQEINAVTVEELSLVLANSHLPERALCQLLSNLTSLLRVWRVHNLNLSEFKIEPHWLICLLCHQGPLSIKFHEGTLQRLAEIVYDAQDENLTQLFLEKIDGDLSPCNLSWEVLSYLIQGTKKQVTLDLAEGRFSVLKVPSLLALLDTVYFKRISPRFVRAALKEIYQNHAGHLIVKLVKSSANLINLCMRELDSTDCKALCFALHYSDGVKLNLLNSVIPNNETDSIVKLLHRVSDLRVDRKLLLNFLHASKDMEKQGYPASSLLTALNHKLDFSCNSSPGSGRSGQENRDLLTMSRMDFTAISSAIKTSMCDTELILYDCQADDSALEILFPILHKVHLHLGKSLLCQVLTLISNAPMAMSLQWASSLSKALGKELNLSGIPLNYRTCESLQLVLDDKEELTHLNLSYCQITDACLDLLLPHLHKIMILDLTGNDITDKGVLRLRKTLEENSFTKTICLCDNQITEMGLLVEEARFETQQADERRCIHKQNYNTKDLRSKSEMEKSINTFVKTEDLIKKFEPELAVNNGKISYRFQWKTEGLFMCSATGLVFGLKGSGCVEYYVAHWDMRLLINTHYEPAGPLFDIRTPAGEICELHLPHCETHVDAIGSLSVVHIHSEDTWEFLSPNKISRTHIAVNVCRLSRYGIVHENNQNNKIINGQVLLFQEPDMSVTQQRLWVFLLPSNVPLSEIKEQQHQYVFIQTSSDCKLQINAKYTLISKKAKRVQPKEKLFEPLHSGNYHPTFEVFLDKDVTEVRIKIQLKIKESDTINFKNAWKRWIILKNNTDNHAQMRSEEHSNIQVNCKTWISALGEIMEDLKSEEFKKLKHLMTHTGKRHPICSMRLEETKDRCELVTLVLKTWGFQESVKAIHEFMKELPRNDESVTDRLKPYVTLFGLKD
;
A
#
# COMPACT_ATOMS: atom_id res chain seq x y z
N MET A 1 25.94 -1.06 29.23
CA MET A 1 26.10 -2.54 29.11
C MET A 1 24.76 -3.18 29.45
N LEU A 2 24.32 -4.22 28.74
CA LEU A 2 23.13 -5.00 29.12
C LEU A 2 23.42 -5.75 30.45
N PRO A 3 22.67 -5.49 31.54
CA PRO A 3 22.94 -6.09 32.84
C PRO A 3 22.72 -7.61 32.85
N SER A 4 23.60 -8.36 33.52
CA SER A 4 23.50 -9.83 33.61
C SER A 4 22.20 -10.33 34.20
N ARG A 5 21.55 -9.54 35.09
CA ARG A 5 20.23 -9.83 35.66
C ARG A 5 19.13 -9.85 34.59
N LEU A 6 19.16 -8.90 33.65
CA LEU A 6 18.22 -8.84 32.53
C LEU A 6 18.43 -10.01 31.57
N CYS A 7 19.69 -10.34 31.25
CA CYS A 7 19.98 -11.49 30.42
C CYS A 7 19.54 -12.82 31.05
N LYS A 8 19.60 -12.95 32.38
CA LYS A 8 19.07 -14.11 33.14
C LYS A 8 17.56 -14.17 33.14
N ALA A 9 16.87 -13.03 33.22
CA ALA A 9 15.44 -12.99 33.07
C ALA A 9 15.01 -13.44 31.65
N VAL A 10 15.67 -12.92 30.60
CA VAL A 10 15.41 -13.30 29.21
C VAL A 10 15.75 -14.76 28.93
N GLY A 11 16.87 -15.27 29.44
CA GLY A 11 17.19 -16.69 29.30
C GLY A 11 16.30 -17.63 30.10
N ASN A 12 15.70 -17.18 31.20
CA ASN A 12 14.66 -17.93 31.91
C ASN A 12 13.34 -17.95 31.13
N VAL A 13 13.01 -16.86 30.43
CA VAL A 13 11.90 -16.84 29.46
C VAL A 13 12.12 -17.88 28.38
N PHE A 14 13.31 -17.96 27.80
CA PHE A 14 13.62 -18.98 26.80
C PHE A 14 13.55 -20.42 27.33
N LYS A 15 13.70 -20.64 28.65
CA LYS A 15 13.45 -21.94 29.30
C LYS A 15 11.99 -22.36 29.25
N LEU A 16 11.08 -21.40 29.29
CA LEU A 16 9.62 -21.59 29.35
C LEU A 16 8.99 -21.69 27.95
N LEU A 17 9.74 -21.37 26.88
CA LEU A 17 9.31 -21.54 25.49
C LEU A 17 9.51 -23.00 25.05
N ASP A 18 8.43 -23.77 25.06
CA ASP A 18 8.39 -25.16 24.57
C ASP A 18 8.88 -25.28 23.11
N LYS A 19 9.36 -26.47 22.74
CA LYS A 19 10.16 -26.85 21.55
C LYS A 19 9.63 -26.46 20.14
N GLU A 20 8.52 -25.74 19.99
CA GLU A 20 7.82 -25.51 18.70
C GLU A 20 7.68 -24.04 18.24
N GLU A 21 8.21 -23.05 18.96
CA GLU A 21 8.09 -21.63 18.55
C GLU A 21 9.32 -21.10 17.78
N ASP A 22 9.05 -20.36 16.70
CA ASP A 22 10.06 -19.90 15.74
C ASP A 22 10.83 -18.62 16.19
N ILE A 23 11.58 -18.65 17.29
CA ILE A 23 12.08 -17.43 17.96
C ILE A 23 13.08 -16.64 17.09
N SER A 24 12.78 -15.36 16.82
CA SER A 24 13.66 -14.45 16.09
C SER A 24 14.30 -13.41 17.02
N LEU A 25 15.59 -13.56 17.33
CA LEU A 25 16.37 -12.70 18.22
C LEU A 25 17.30 -11.76 17.44
N ARG A 26 17.38 -10.49 17.82
CA ARG A 26 18.37 -9.53 17.28
C ARG A 26 19.24 -8.95 18.40
N LEU A 27 20.55 -9.20 18.32
CA LEU A 27 21.59 -8.67 19.22
C LEU A 27 22.50 -7.72 18.41
N LEU A 28 22.06 -6.47 18.27
CA LEU A 28 22.80 -5.37 17.63
C LEU A 28 23.59 -4.57 18.71
N PRO A 29 24.46 -3.59 18.37
CA PRO A 29 25.55 -3.14 19.25
C PRO A 29 25.04 -2.50 20.55
N GLN A 30 24.90 -3.34 21.56
CA GLN A 30 24.78 -2.98 22.96
C GLN A 30 25.80 -3.81 23.71
N MET A 31 26.57 -3.18 24.58
CA MET A 31 27.66 -3.83 25.31
C MET A 31 27.09 -4.93 26.24
N ILE A 32 26.90 -6.17 25.79
CA ILE A 32 26.45 -7.29 26.64
C ILE A 32 27.68 -7.92 27.30
N SER A 33 27.63 -8.36 28.56
CA SER A 33 28.78 -9.08 29.15
C SER A 33 28.78 -10.56 28.74
N CYS A 34 29.92 -11.26 28.84
CA CYS A 34 29.96 -12.72 28.61
C CYS A 34 28.99 -13.44 29.57
N GLN A 35 28.99 -13.06 30.85
CA GLN A 35 28.06 -13.65 31.82
C GLN A 35 26.59 -13.36 31.49
N GLY A 36 26.30 -12.21 30.86
CA GLY A 36 24.98 -11.92 30.29
C GLY A 36 24.61 -12.89 29.16
N CYS A 37 25.47 -13.06 28.16
CA CYS A 37 25.23 -14.02 27.09
C CYS A 37 25.07 -15.47 27.60
N ALA A 38 25.85 -15.90 28.61
CA ALA A 38 25.71 -17.23 29.22
C ALA A 38 24.31 -17.42 29.80
N TYR A 39 23.83 -16.43 30.57
CA TYR A 39 22.49 -16.47 31.12
C TYR A 39 21.39 -16.41 30.05
N LEU A 40 21.62 -15.72 28.95
CA LEU A 40 20.64 -15.60 27.86
C LEU A 40 20.47 -16.92 27.11
N PHE A 41 21.57 -17.62 26.81
CA PHE A 41 21.54 -18.86 26.03
C PHE A 41 21.55 -20.14 26.86
N SER A 42 21.59 -20.06 28.20
CA SER A 42 21.65 -21.24 29.08
C SER A 42 20.48 -22.21 28.89
N ASN A 43 19.31 -21.73 28.46
CA ASN A 43 18.10 -22.55 28.31
C ASN A 43 17.51 -22.58 26.89
N VAL A 44 18.14 -21.92 25.91
CA VAL A 44 17.62 -21.90 24.52
C VAL A 44 17.97 -23.21 23.83
N LYS A 45 16.99 -23.84 23.16
CA LYS A 45 17.24 -25.06 22.35
C LYS A 45 17.06 -24.82 20.85
N LYS A 46 16.13 -23.96 20.43
CA LYS A 46 15.85 -23.65 19.02
C LYS A 46 15.53 -22.16 18.80
N LEU A 47 16.01 -21.57 17.71
CA LEU A 47 15.75 -20.21 17.23
C LEU A 47 15.43 -20.26 15.73
N GLN A 48 14.56 -19.37 15.23
CA GLN A 48 14.30 -19.17 13.80
C GLN A 48 15.25 -18.16 13.17
N ILE A 49 15.44 -16.98 13.76
CA ILE A 49 16.37 -15.98 13.19
C ILE A 49 17.23 -15.43 14.32
N LEU A 50 18.54 -15.42 14.18
CA LEU A 50 19.45 -14.77 15.11
C LEU A 50 20.25 -13.71 14.34
N ARG A 51 20.00 -12.42 14.59
CA ARG A 51 20.82 -11.33 14.02
C ARG A 51 21.86 -10.88 15.03
N VAL A 52 23.15 -10.94 14.69
CA VAL A 52 24.23 -10.58 15.64
C VAL A 52 25.33 -9.76 14.97
N ASN A 53 26.03 -8.95 15.76
CA ASN A 53 27.24 -8.23 15.31
C ASN A 53 28.54 -8.92 15.74
N GLU A 54 29.68 -8.37 15.30
CA GLU A 54 31.01 -8.94 15.54
C GLU A 54 31.37 -9.06 17.02
N VAL A 55 30.93 -8.11 17.84
CA VAL A 55 31.20 -8.08 19.28
C VAL A 55 30.38 -9.15 20.01
N ALA A 56 29.13 -9.37 19.62
CA ALA A 56 28.26 -10.39 20.19
C ALA A 56 28.77 -11.80 19.85
N ILE A 57 29.18 -12.04 18.59
CA ILE A 57 29.80 -13.30 18.18
C ILE A 57 31.03 -13.61 19.03
N ALA A 58 31.92 -12.65 19.23
CA ALA A 58 33.15 -12.86 20.00
C ALA A 58 32.88 -13.22 21.47
N LYS A 59 31.75 -12.79 22.02
CA LYS A 59 31.32 -13.14 23.39
C LYS A 59 30.67 -14.51 23.43
N LEU A 60 29.83 -14.84 22.44
CA LEU A 60 29.23 -16.17 22.33
C LEU A 60 30.28 -17.26 22.11
N ALA A 61 31.24 -17.03 21.24
CA ALA A 61 32.34 -17.96 21.00
C ALA A 61 33.19 -18.19 22.26
N ARG A 62 33.56 -17.12 22.97
CA ARG A 62 34.33 -17.22 24.23
C ARG A 62 33.60 -18.04 25.29
N LEU A 63 32.27 -17.88 25.37
CA LEU A 63 31.46 -18.65 26.30
C LEU A 63 31.44 -20.14 25.97
N VAL A 64 31.27 -20.47 24.69
CA VAL A 64 31.29 -21.84 24.20
C VAL A 64 32.65 -22.50 24.43
N ILE A 65 33.75 -21.75 24.30
CA ILE A 65 35.12 -22.25 24.54
C ILE A 65 35.42 -22.42 26.04
N SER A 66 34.77 -21.63 26.91
CA SER A 66 35.03 -21.64 28.37
C SER A 66 34.33 -22.74 29.17
N ASP A 67 33.64 -23.68 28.50
CA ASP A 67 33.00 -24.88 29.08
C ASP A 67 31.99 -24.63 30.23
N GLN A 68 31.49 -23.40 30.38
CA GLN A 68 30.42 -23.07 31.33
C GLN A 68 29.06 -23.47 30.74
N GLU A 69 28.57 -24.68 31.08
CA GLU A 69 27.19 -25.18 30.91
C GLU A 69 26.30 -24.46 29.86
N ILE A 70 26.69 -24.48 28.57
CA ILE A 70 25.83 -23.98 27.48
C ILE A 70 25.22 -25.16 26.74
N ASN A 71 23.89 -25.17 26.69
CA ASN A 71 23.14 -26.10 25.86
C ASN A 71 23.37 -25.80 24.38
N ALA A 72 23.54 -26.85 23.56
CA ALA A 72 23.61 -26.72 22.11
C ALA A 72 22.30 -26.11 21.55
N VAL A 73 22.41 -24.98 20.85
CA VAL A 73 21.26 -24.26 20.28
C VAL A 73 21.12 -24.59 18.79
N THR A 74 19.90 -24.83 18.33
CA THR A 74 19.57 -24.94 16.89
C THR A 74 19.06 -23.59 16.37
N VAL A 75 19.56 -23.07 15.25
CA VAL A 75 19.16 -21.77 14.67
C VAL A 75 18.79 -21.97 13.20
N GLU A 76 17.59 -21.57 12.76
CA GLU A 76 17.20 -21.70 11.34
C GLU A 76 17.95 -20.69 10.45
N GLU A 77 18.06 -19.41 10.84
CA GLU A 77 18.83 -18.38 10.12
C GLU A 77 19.68 -17.54 11.09
N LEU A 78 21.01 -17.63 11.02
CA LEU A 78 21.95 -16.70 11.66
C LEU A 78 22.33 -15.62 10.66
N SER A 79 21.95 -14.37 10.89
CA SER A 79 22.31 -13.23 10.05
C SER A 79 23.32 -12.35 10.78
N LEU A 80 24.41 -12.01 10.12
CA LEU A 80 25.42 -11.14 10.69
C LEU A 80 25.17 -9.70 10.21
N VAL A 81 25.40 -8.72 11.08
CA VAL A 81 25.27 -7.28 10.76
C VAL A 81 26.47 -6.55 11.36
N LEU A 82 27.30 -5.93 10.53
CA LEU A 82 28.48 -5.21 10.99
C LEU A 82 28.12 -3.81 11.52
N ALA A 83 28.70 -3.43 12.65
CA ALA A 83 28.61 -2.04 13.11
C ALA A 83 29.48 -1.08 12.27
N ASN A 84 30.58 -1.58 11.70
CA ASN A 84 31.50 -0.84 10.84
C ASN A 84 31.73 -1.59 9.52
N SER A 85 31.62 -0.89 8.39
CA SER A 85 31.76 -1.45 7.04
C SER A 85 33.18 -1.92 6.68
N HIS A 86 34.21 -1.48 7.42
CA HIS A 86 35.61 -1.87 7.22
C HIS A 86 36.23 -2.35 8.54
N LEU A 87 36.33 -3.66 8.72
CA LEU A 87 37.07 -4.29 9.82
C LEU A 87 38.51 -4.61 9.36
N PRO A 88 39.53 -4.40 10.22
CA PRO A 88 40.89 -4.81 9.91
C PRO A 88 41.01 -6.35 9.83
N GLU A 89 41.93 -6.85 8.99
CA GLU A 89 42.09 -8.29 8.69
C GLU A 89 42.18 -9.17 9.94
N ARG A 90 42.93 -8.73 10.97
CA ARG A 90 43.04 -9.46 12.25
C ARG A 90 41.70 -9.63 12.95
N ALA A 91 40.81 -8.63 12.88
CA ALA A 91 39.49 -8.70 13.49
C ALA A 91 38.53 -9.61 12.70
N LEU A 92 38.67 -9.67 11.37
CA LEU A 92 37.93 -10.60 10.51
C LEU A 92 38.35 -12.06 10.75
N CYS A 93 39.66 -12.33 10.86
CA CYS A 93 40.18 -13.65 11.21
C CYS A 93 39.62 -14.11 12.57
N GLN A 94 39.62 -13.21 13.55
CA GLN A 94 39.06 -13.48 14.87
C GLN A 94 37.55 -13.74 14.80
N LEU A 95 36.81 -12.98 14.00
CA LEU A 95 35.37 -13.18 13.80
C LEU A 95 35.05 -14.55 13.20
N LEU A 96 35.78 -14.97 12.16
CA LEU A 96 35.60 -16.27 11.51
C LEU A 96 36.01 -17.44 12.41
N SER A 97 37.09 -17.28 13.18
CA SER A 97 37.47 -18.23 14.22
C SER A 97 36.39 -18.36 15.32
N ASN A 98 35.80 -17.24 15.71
CA ASN A 98 34.70 -17.23 16.68
C ASN A 98 33.43 -17.88 16.10
N LEU A 99 33.10 -17.63 14.83
CA LEU A 99 31.98 -18.26 14.13
C LEU A 99 32.16 -19.77 14.00
N THR A 100 33.33 -20.23 13.56
CA THR A 100 33.63 -21.66 13.43
C THR A 100 33.56 -22.36 14.79
N SER A 101 34.02 -21.70 15.86
CA SER A 101 33.90 -22.20 17.23
C SER A 101 32.43 -22.31 17.66
N LEU A 102 31.61 -21.31 17.32
CA LEU A 102 30.17 -21.32 17.62
C LEU A 102 29.43 -22.42 16.84
N LEU A 103 29.68 -22.54 15.53
CA LEU A 103 29.08 -23.54 14.64
C LEU A 103 29.49 -24.98 14.99
N ARG A 104 30.60 -25.19 15.70
CA ARG A 104 30.99 -26.52 16.19
C ARG A 104 30.03 -27.03 17.27
N VAL A 105 29.43 -26.12 18.04
CA VAL A 105 28.55 -26.47 19.18
C VAL A 105 27.08 -26.20 18.88
N TRP A 106 26.78 -25.18 18.05
CA TRP A 106 25.42 -24.81 17.67
C TRP A 106 25.05 -25.32 16.28
N ARG A 107 23.80 -25.78 16.11
CA ARG A 107 23.27 -26.26 14.83
C ARG A 107 22.60 -25.13 14.07
N VAL A 108 23.30 -24.49 13.14
CA VAL A 108 22.74 -23.41 12.31
C VAL A 108 22.38 -23.95 10.93
N HIS A 109 21.14 -23.77 10.45
CA HIS A 109 20.71 -24.25 9.13
C HIS A 109 20.94 -23.23 8.00
N ASN A 110 20.87 -21.93 8.25
CA ASN A 110 21.15 -20.88 7.26
C ASN A 110 22.03 -19.79 7.89
N LEU A 111 23.14 -19.43 7.26
CA LEU A 111 24.04 -18.37 7.68
C LEU A 111 24.02 -17.27 6.62
N ASN A 112 23.47 -16.12 6.95
CA ASN A 112 23.34 -14.99 6.04
C ASN A 112 24.50 -14.00 6.22
N LEU A 113 25.41 -14.03 5.25
CA LEU A 113 26.59 -13.18 5.09
C LEU A 113 26.44 -12.22 3.89
N SER A 114 25.22 -11.96 3.41
CA SER A 114 24.99 -11.13 2.21
C SER A 114 25.53 -9.70 2.34
N GLU A 115 25.63 -9.16 3.57
CA GLU A 115 26.19 -7.84 3.85
C GLU A 115 27.74 -7.84 3.97
N PHE A 116 28.41 -9.00 3.86
CA PHE A 116 29.84 -9.16 4.12
C PHE A 116 30.65 -9.30 2.83
N LYS A 117 31.51 -8.32 2.55
CA LYS A 117 32.59 -8.46 1.56
C LYS A 117 33.83 -9.03 2.22
N ILE A 118 33.98 -10.36 2.18
CA ILE A 118 35.14 -11.07 2.75
C ILE A 118 35.94 -11.71 1.60
N GLU A 119 37.26 -11.73 1.74
CA GLU A 119 38.13 -12.46 0.81
C GLU A 119 37.91 -13.98 0.93
N PRO A 120 37.72 -14.72 -0.17
CA PRO A 120 37.20 -16.09 -0.13
C PRO A 120 38.06 -17.11 0.63
N HIS A 121 39.38 -16.94 0.64
CA HIS A 121 40.30 -17.89 1.28
C HIS A 121 40.05 -18.01 2.80
N TRP A 122 39.50 -16.98 3.44
CA TRP A 122 39.12 -17.02 4.85
C TRP A 122 37.82 -17.80 5.11
N LEU A 123 36.99 -18.02 4.08
CA LEU A 123 35.70 -18.70 4.20
C LEU A 123 35.79 -20.20 3.96
N ILE A 124 36.93 -20.72 3.47
CA ILE A 124 37.16 -22.15 3.24
C ILE A 124 36.89 -22.96 4.53
N CYS A 125 37.29 -22.45 5.70
CA CYS A 125 37.03 -23.10 6.98
C CYS A 125 35.52 -23.28 7.29
N LEU A 126 34.65 -22.41 6.77
CA LEU A 126 33.20 -22.54 6.92
C LEU A 126 32.61 -23.57 5.95
N LEU A 127 33.20 -23.73 4.77
CA LEU A 127 32.79 -24.75 3.80
C LEU A 127 33.07 -26.16 4.34
N CYS A 128 34.22 -26.35 5.00
CA CYS A 128 34.62 -27.63 5.59
C CYS A 128 33.83 -28.01 6.86
N HIS A 129 32.85 -27.21 7.29
CA HIS A 129 32.00 -27.53 8.42
C HIS A 129 31.13 -28.75 8.13
N GLN A 130 31.18 -29.78 8.98
CA GLN A 130 30.57 -31.09 8.74
C GLN A 130 29.05 -31.16 9.02
N GLY A 131 28.38 -30.06 9.39
CA GLY A 131 26.94 -30.03 9.72
C GLY A 131 26.02 -29.48 8.60
N PRO A 132 24.69 -29.68 8.69
CA PRO A 132 23.72 -29.16 7.71
C PRO A 132 23.61 -27.64 7.85
N LEU A 133 24.29 -26.90 6.98
CA LEU A 133 24.39 -25.45 6.99
C LEU A 133 24.29 -24.94 5.55
N SER A 134 23.32 -24.09 5.27
CA SER A 134 23.25 -23.24 4.08
C SER A 134 23.91 -21.89 4.41
N ILE A 135 24.60 -21.24 3.47
CA ILE A 135 25.30 -19.98 3.64
C ILE A 135 24.94 -19.10 2.46
N LYS A 136 24.36 -17.93 2.74
CA LYS A 136 24.13 -16.87 1.75
C LYS A 136 25.29 -15.90 1.77
N PHE A 137 26.08 -15.88 0.71
CA PHE A 137 27.21 -14.98 0.57
C PHE A 137 26.82 -13.67 -0.12
N HIS A 138 27.64 -12.64 0.04
CA HIS A 138 27.62 -11.46 -0.84
C HIS A 138 28.02 -11.87 -2.27
N GLU A 139 27.39 -11.27 -3.29
CA GLU A 139 27.58 -11.57 -4.72
C GLU A 139 29.05 -11.69 -5.13
N GLY A 140 29.85 -10.65 -4.89
CA GLY A 140 31.28 -10.65 -5.25
C GLY A 140 32.15 -11.66 -4.49
N THR A 141 31.75 -12.05 -3.28
CA THR A 141 32.48 -13.07 -2.50
C THR A 141 32.12 -14.47 -2.99
N LEU A 142 30.85 -14.72 -3.32
CA LEU A 142 30.40 -15.99 -3.89
C LEU A 142 31.08 -16.27 -5.24
N GLN A 143 31.20 -15.25 -6.10
CA GLN A 143 31.85 -15.37 -7.39
C GLN A 143 33.31 -15.80 -7.26
N ARG A 144 34.12 -15.08 -6.48
CA ARG A 144 35.54 -15.41 -6.30
C ARG A 144 35.73 -16.75 -5.58
N LEU A 145 34.82 -17.12 -4.69
CA LEU A 145 34.89 -18.40 -3.99
C LEU A 145 34.63 -19.57 -4.96
N ALA A 146 33.68 -19.43 -5.88
CA ALA A 146 33.45 -20.41 -6.93
C ALA A 146 34.67 -20.54 -7.88
N GLU A 147 35.37 -19.45 -8.18
CA GLU A 147 36.62 -19.47 -8.97
C GLU A 147 37.73 -20.24 -8.24
N ILE A 148 37.91 -20.04 -6.93
CA ILE A 148 38.91 -20.78 -6.14
C ILE A 148 38.58 -22.27 -6.04
N VAL A 149 37.30 -22.62 -5.84
CA VAL A 149 36.87 -24.02 -5.81
C VAL A 149 37.15 -24.69 -7.16
N TYR A 150 36.92 -23.97 -8.25
CA TYR A 150 37.31 -24.43 -9.58
C TYR A 150 38.82 -24.58 -9.73
N ASP A 151 39.63 -23.60 -9.32
CA ASP A 151 41.09 -23.70 -9.43
C ASP A 151 41.67 -24.85 -8.61
N ALA A 152 41.04 -25.19 -7.48
CA ALA A 152 41.42 -26.32 -6.65
C ALA A 152 41.14 -27.68 -7.30
N GLN A 153 40.16 -27.76 -8.22
CA GLN A 153 39.73 -29.00 -8.90
C GLN A 153 39.44 -30.19 -7.94
N ASP A 154 39.08 -29.91 -6.68
CA ASP A 154 38.79 -30.93 -5.67
C ASP A 154 37.29 -31.25 -5.62
N GLU A 155 36.95 -32.52 -5.88
CA GLU A 155 35.55 -32.99 -5.93
C GLU A 155 34.83 -32.85 -4.58
N ASN A 156 35.51 -33.13 -3.47
CA ASN A 156 34.92 -33.06 -2.13
C ASN A 156 34.63 -31.60 -1.75
N LEU A 157 35.56 -30.70 -2.03
CA LEU A 157 35.39 -29.26 -1.81
C LEU A 157 34.24 -28.71 -2.65
N THR A 158 34.11 -29.16 -3.90
CA THR A 158 33.03 -28.77 -4.81
C THR A 158 31.66 -29.19 -4.29
N GLN A 159 31.53 -30.44 -3.85
CA GLN A 159 30.29 -30.93 -3.27
C GLN A 159 29.93 -30.16 -1.99
N LEU A 160 30.90 -29.95 -1.09
CA LEU A 160 30.70 -29.18 0.13
C LEU A 160 30.26 -27.75 -0.17
N PHE A 161 30.92 -27.07 -1.12
CA PHE A 161 30.56 -25.72 -1.54
C PHE A 161 29.10 -25.64 -2.01
N LEU A 162 28.68 -26.55 -2.88
CA LEU A 162 27.35 -26.53 -3.47
C LEU A 162 26.26 -26.93 -2.48
N GLU A 163 26.56 -27.83 -1.55
CA GLU A 163 25.69 -28.12 -0.40
C GLU A 163 25.54 -26.92 0.53
N LYS A 164 26.62 -26.17 0.77
CA LYS A 164 26.57 -24.95 1.60
C LYS A 164 25.77 -23.83 0.95
N ILE A 165 25.69 -23.69 -0.37
CA ILE A 165 24.90 -22.59 -0.98
C ILE A 165 23.48 -23.01 -1.36
N ASP A 166 23.05 -24.23 -0.98
CA ASP A 166 21.78 -24.84 -1.42
C ASP A 166 21.65 -24.89 -2.95
N GLY A 167 22.78 -24.98 -3.66
CA GLY A 167 22.85 -24.94 -5.12
C GLY A 167 22.48 -23.61 -5.77
N ASP A 168 22.28 -22.51 -5.03
CA ASP A 168 21.90 -21.21 -5.63
C ASP A 168 23.12 -20.43 -6.14
N LEU A 169 23.41 -20.56 -7.44
CA LEU A 169 24.44 -19.80 -8.14
C LEU A 169 23.85 -18.59 -8.91
N SER A 170 22.55 -18.29 -8.75
CA SER A 170 21.91 -17.14 -9.42
C SER A 170 22.57 -15.77 -9.19
N PRO A 171 23.19 -15.48 -8.02
CA PRO A 171 23.86 -14.20 -7.79
C PRO A 171 25.14 -14.06 -8.64
N CYS A 172 25.78 -15.16 -9.04
CA CYS A 172 27.11 -15.08 -9.64
C CYS A 172 27.08 -14.79 -11.14
N ASN A 173 28.16 -14.18 -11.62
CA ASN A 173 28.51 -14.09 -13.02
C ASN A 173 29.77 -14.92 -13.31
N LEU A 174 29.62 -16.26 -13.31
CA LEU A 174 30.73 -17.20 -13.50
C LEU A 174 31.07 -17.42 -14.98
N SER A 175 32.33 -17.73 -15.26
CA SER A 175 32.70 -18.30 -16.56
C SER A 175 32.04 -19.67 -16.75
N TRP A 176 31.93 -20.11 -18.00
CA TRP A 176 31.33 -21.40 -18.32
C TRP A 176 32.15 -22.58 -17.82
N GLU A 177 33.47 -22.45 -17.85
CA GLU A 177 34.40 -23.50 -17.45
C GLU A 177 34.20 -23.81 -15.96
N VAL A 178 34.10 -22.76 -15.14
CA VAL A 178 33.78 -22.82 -13.71
C VAL A 178 32.38 -23.44 -13.50
N LEU A 179 31.37 -22.92 -14.18
CA LEU A 179 29.98 -23.36 -14.01
C LEU A 179 29.75 -24.81 -14.47
N SER A 180 30.36 -25.23 -15.58
CA SER A 180 30.28 -26.60 -16.09
C SER A 180 30.92 -27.59 -15.11
N TYR A 181 32.07 -27.24 -14.53
CA TYR A 181 32.72 -28.05 -13.51
C TYR A 181 31.83 -28.20 -12.26
N LEU A 182 31.31 -27.08 -11.73
CA LEU A 182 30.44 -27.09 -10.55
C LEU A 182 29.17 -27.91 -10.77
N ILE A 183 28.51 -27.80 -11.93
CA ILE A 183 27.28 -28.55 -12.20
C ILE A 183 27.56 -30.05 -12.36
N GLN A 184 28.63 -30.43 -13.06
CA GLN A 184 29.03 -31.84 -13.23
C GLN A 184 29.42 -32.50 -11.90
N GLY A 185 30.01 -31.73 -10.97
CA GLY A 185 30.42 -32.22 -9.66
C GLY A 185 29.28 -32.48 -8.67
N THR A 186 28.00 -32.27 -9.04
CA THR A 186 26.88 -32.41 -8.09
C THR A 186 25.78 -33.37 -8.50
N LYS A 187 25.14 -33.93 -7.47
CA LYS A 187 23.92 -34.75 -7.58
C LYS A 187 22.64 -33.99 -7.23
N LYS A 188 22.74 -32.72 -6.80
CA LYS A 188 21.61 -31.86 -6.41
C LYS A 188 21.24 -30.89 -7.55
N GLN A 189 20.01 -30.38 -7.54
CA GLN A 189 19.60 -29.32 -8.47
C GLN A 189 20.28 -27.99 -8.12
N VAL A 190 20.85 -27.34 -9.13
CA VAL A 190 21.52 -26.06 -9.07
C VAL A 190 20.59 -24.99 -9.65
N THR A 191 20.36 -23.92 -8.89
CA THR A 191 19.56 -22.78 -9.36
C THR A 191 20.45 -21.77 -10.07
N LEU A 192 20.08 -21.42 -11.30
CA LEU A 192 20.76 -20.43 -12.13
C LEU A 192 19.82 -19.29 -12.51
N ASP A 193 20.37 -18.11 -12.70
CA ASP A 193 19.68 -17.00 -13.34
C ASP A 193 20.39 -16.69 -14.66
N LEU A 194 19.70 -16.91 -15.78
CA LEU A 194 20.21 -16.61 -17.12
C LEU A 194 19.67 -15.25 -17.58
N ALA A 195 20.08 -14.17 -16.90
CA ALA A 195 19.76 -12.81 -17.35
C ALA A 195 20.36 -12.52 -18.74
N GLU A 196 19.80 -11.54 -19.46
CA GLU A 196 20.26 -11.21 -20.82
C GLU A 196 21.76 -10.89 -20.86
N GLY A 197 22.47 -11.51 -21.80
CA GLY A 197 23.89 -11.25 -22.05
C GLY A 197 24.88 -12.14 -21.27
N ARG A 198 24.42 -12.99 -20.33
CA ARG A 198 25.35 -13.82 -19.52
C ARG A 198 26.01 -15.00 -20.26
N PHE A 199 25.38 -15.57 -21.29
CA PHE A 199 25.92 -16.77 -21.97
C PHE A 199 26.00 -16.58 -23.48
N SER A 200 27.14 -16.98 -24.06
CA SER A 200 27.32 -17.05 -25.50
C SER A 200 26.53 -18.23 -26.08
N VAL A 201 25.93 -18.03 -27.26
CA VAL A 201 25.17 -19.07 -28.00
C VAL A 201 25.96 -20.37 -28.20
N LEU A 202 27.30 -20.29 -28.30
CA LEU A 202 28.19 -21.44 -28.52
C LEU A 202 28.21 -22.47 -27.37
N LYS A 203 27.72 -22.12 -26.17
CA LYS A 203 27.78 -22.98 -24.97
C LYS A 203 26.45 -23.68 -24.67
N VAL A 204 25.47 -23.54 -25.56
CA VAL A 204 24.12 -24.12 -25.45
C VAL A 204 24.12 -25.66 -25.41
N PRO A 205 24.83 -26.40 -26.30
CA PRO A 205 24.78 -27.86 -26.30
C PRO A 205 25.27 -28.47 -24.98
N SER A 206 26.33 -27.87 -24.41
CA SER A 206 26.92 -28.30 -23.15
C SER A 206 25.99 -28.06 -21.96
N LEU A 207 25.21 -26.97 -21.94
CA LEU A 207 24.20 -26.73 -20.90
C LEU A 207 22.97 -27.62 -21.07
N LEU A 208 22.57 -27.93 -22.32
CA LEU A 208 21.47 -28.83 -22.62
C LEU A 208 21.71 -30.24 -22.04
N ALA A 209 22.95 -30.72 -22.07
CA ALA A 209 23.35 -31.99 -21.49
C ALA A 209 23.17 -32.03 -19.95
N LEU A 210 23.12 -30.88 -19.29
CA LEU A 210 23.08 -30.73 -17.83
C LEU A 210 21.72 -30.27 -17.29
N LEU A 211 20.66 -30.26 -18.12
CA LEU A 211 19.34 -29.75 -17.69
C LEU A 211 18.68 -30.53 -16.55
N ASP A 212 19.05 -31.80 -16.33
CA ASP A 212 18.48 -32.61 -15.24
C ASP A 212 18.88 -32.08 -13.85
N THR A 213 20.03 -31.40 -13.78
CA THR A 213 20.60 -30.86 -12.53
C THR A 213 20.42 -29.36 -12.43
N VAL A 214 19.71 -28.70 -13.34
CA VAL A 214 19.60 -27.23 -13.37
C VAL A 214 18.15 -26.76 -13.30
N TYR A 215 17.91 -25.74 -12.48
CA TYR A 215 16.67 -24.99 -12.39
C TYR A 215 16.90 -23.51 -12.73
N PHE A 216 16.10 -22.93 -13.62
CA PHE A 216 16.24 -21.54 -14.03
C PHE A 216 15.26 -20.63 -13.30
N LYS A 217 15.80 -19.70 -12.50
CA LYS A 217 15.02 -18.63 -11.85
C LYS A 217 14.49 -17.61 -12.86
N ARG A 218 15.32 -17.26 -13.85
CA ARG A 218 14.98 -16.47 -15.03
C ARG A 218 15.72 -17.05 -16.22
N ILE A 219 15.03 -17.11 -17.37
CA ILE A 219 15.60 -17.64 -18.61
C ILE A 219 15.58 -16.56 -19.70
N SER A 220 16.76 -16.28 -20.26
CA SER A 220 16.92 -15.31 -21.34
C SER A 220 16.25 -15.80 -22.63
N PRO A 221 15.45 -14.96 -23.32
CA PRO A 221 14.86 -15.32 -24.60
C PRO A 221 15.87 -15.72 -25.67
N ARG A 222 17.09 -15.15 -25.64
CA ARG A 222 18.19 -15.54 -26.56
C ARG A 222 18.60 -16.98 -26.35
N PHE A 223 18.72 -17.37 -25.09
CA PHE A 223 19.12 -18.71 -24.72
C PHE A 223 18.04 -19.72 -25.11
N VAL A 224 16.76 -19.46 -24.79
CA VAL A 224 15.65 -20.33 -25.17
C VAL A 224 15.63 -20.54 -26.69
N ARG A 225 15.72 -19.47 -27.48
CA ARG A 225 15.76 -19.57 -28.95
C ARG A 225 16.91 -20.46 -29.44
N ALA A 226 18.12 -20.24 -28.95
CA ALA A 226 19.28 -21.04 -29.33
C ALA A 226 19.16 -22.50 -28.90
N ALA A 227 18.67 -22.75 -27.67
CA ALA A 227 18.41 -24.08 -27.14
C ALA A 227 17.39 -24.84 -27.98
N LEU A 228 16.28 -24.21 -28.35
CA LEU A 228 15.28 -24.82 -29.22
C LEU A 228 15.85 -25.17 -30.60
N LYS A 229 16.63 -24.25 -31.21
CA LYS A 229 17.30 -24.50 -32.49
C LYS A 229 18.25 -25.69 -32.43
N GLU A 230 19.09 -25.75 -31.41
CA GLU A 230 20.04 -26.85 -31.19
C GLU A 230 19.32 -28.18 -31.00
N ILE A 231 18.27 -28.22 -30.17
CA ILE A 231 17.49 -29.44 -29.93
C ILE A 231 16.79 -29.91 -31.22
N TYR A 232 16.27 -28.96 -32.01
CA TYR A 232 15.62 -29.25 -33.28
C TYR A 232 16.61 -29.82 -34.32
N GLN A 233 17.79 -29.21 -34.46
CA GLN A 233 18.84 -29.69 -35.37
C GLN A 233 19.33 -31.10 -35.02
N ASN A 234 19.42 -31.42 -33.73
CA ASN A 234 19.80 -32.75 -33.24
C ASN A 234 18.62 -33.74 -33.13
N HIS A 235 17.39 -33.31 -33.47
CA HIS A 235 16.16 -34.09 -33.31
C HIS A 235 15.96 -34.70 -31.90
N ALA A 236 16.45 -34.01 -30.87
CA ALA A 236 16.54 -34.53 -29.50
C ALA A 236 15.31 -34.17 -28.65
N GLY A 237 14.10 -34.61 -29.04
CA GLY A 237 12.84 -34.23 -28.40
C GLY A 237 12.77 -34.45 -26.88
N HIS A 238 13.47 -35.46 -26.35
CA HIS A 238 13.55 -35.72 -24.90
C HIS A 238 14.19 -34.57 -24.10
N LEU A 239 15.03 -33.75 -24.74
CA LEU A 239 15.64 -32.56 -24.11
C LEU A 239 14.63 -31.41 -23.97
N ILE A 240 13.59 -31.34 -24.80
CA ILE A 240 12.54 -30.32 -24.70
C ILE A 240 11.83 -30.42 -23.34
N VAL A 241 11.40 -31.63 -22.96
CA VAL A 241 10.71 -31.86 -21.69
C VAL A 241 11.57 -31.41 -20.50
N LYS A 242 12.89 -31.64 -20.58
CA LYS A 242 13.85 -31.20 -19.57
C LYS A 242 14.00 -29.67 -19.54
N LEU A 243 14.09 -29.03 -20.71
CA LEU A 243 14.20 -27.57 -20.84
C LEU A 243 12.94 -26.86 -20.31
N VAL A 244 11.76 -27.39 -20.63
CA VAL A 244 10.47 -26.85 -20.20
C VAL A 244 10.29 -27.04 -18.68
N LYS A 245 10.64 -28.22 -18.13
CA LYS A 245 10.58 -28.46 -16.67
C LYS A 245 11.54 -27.55 -15.89
N SER A 246 12.77 -27.39 -16.36
CA SER A 246 13.78 -26.52 -15.71
C SER A 246 13.42 -25.03 -15.76
N SER A 247 12.49 -24.62 -16.62
CA SER A 247 12.02 -23.23 -16.79
C SER A 247 10.60 -22.98 -16.27
N ALA A 248 10.12 -23.78 -15.32
CA ALA A 248 8.77 -23.66 -14.76
C ALA A 248 7.64 -23.71 -15.82
N ASN A 249 7.83 -24.55 -16.84
CA ASN A 249 6.98 -24.74 -18.00
C ASN A 249 6.85 -23.50 -18.92
N LEU A 250 7.79 -22.56 -18.86
CA LEU A 250 7.76 -21.32 -19.66
C LEU A 250 8.72 -21.39 -20.86
N ILE A 251 8.17 -21.27 -22.07
CA ILE A 251 8.94 -20.94 -23.27
C ILE A 251 8.85 -19.42 -23.48
N ASN A 252 9.95 -18.73 -23.19
CA ASN A 252 10.04 -17.27 -23.33
C ASN A 252 10.81 -16.89 -24.59
N LEU A 253 10.14 -16.32 -25.59
CA LEU A 253 10.70 -15.88 -26.87
C LEU A 253 10.38 -14.41 -27.17
N CYS A 254 10.07 -13.59 -26.16
CA CYS A 254 9.70 -12.18 -26.31
C CYS A 254 10.80 -11.32 -26.96
N MET A 255 10.39 -10.22 -27.61
CA MET A 255 11.27 -9.22 -28.24
C MET A 255 12.21 -9.82 -29.32
N ARG A 256 11.72 -10.76 -30.15
CA ARG A 256 12.53 -11.46 -31.16
C ARG A 256 11.86 -11.54 -32.52
N GLU A 257 12.66 -11.32 -33.56
CA GLU A 257 12.32 -11.77 -34.91
C GLU A 257 12.66 -13.26 -35.03
N LEU A 258 11.63 -14.08 -35.25
CA LEU A 258 11.75 -15.52 -35.44
C LEU A 258 11.82 -15.82 -36.94
N ASP A 259 12.83 -16.57 -37.37
CA ASP A 259 12.92 -17.06 -38.75
C ASP A 259 12.15 -18.39 -38.92
N SER A 260 12.08 -18.93 -40.13
CA SER A 260 11.41 -20.22 -40.40
C SER A 260 12.00 -21.37 -39.58
N THR A 261 13.30 -21.36 -39.30
CA THR A 261 13.95 -22.41 -38.50
C THR A 261 13.60 -22.29 -37.02
N ASP A 262 13.48 -21.07 -36.48
CA ASP A 262 12.99 -20.82 -35.13
C ASP A 262 11.54 -21.31 -34.96
N CYS A 263 10.69 -21.04 -35.95
CA CYS A 263 9.29 -21.46 -35.90
C CYS A 263 9.16 -22.98 -35.92
N LYS A 264 9.93 -23.67 -36.78
CA LYS A 264 9.99 -25.14 -36.80
C LYS A 264 10.52 -25.71 -35.49
N ALA A 265 11.52 -25.09 -34.90
CA ALA A 265 12.05 -25.49 -33.60
C ALA A 265 11.03 -25.29 -32.47
N LEU A 266 10.26 -24.19 -32.51
CA LEU A 266 9.16 -23.94 -31.57
C LEU A 266 8.03 -24.98 -31.75
N CYS A 267 7.63 -25.28 -32.98
CA CYS A 267 6.64 -26.33 -33.26
C CYS A 267 7.13 -27.70 -32.78
N PHE A 268 8.41 -28.01 -33.00
CA PHE A 268 9.02 -29.23 -32.47
C PHE A 268 8.96 -29.26 -30.93
N ALA A 269 9.22 -28.13 -30.26
CA ALA A 269 9.11 -28.03 -28.81
C ALA A 269 7.68 -28.29 -28.31
N LEU A 270 6.69 -27.64 -28.93
CA LEU A 270 5.28 -27.81 -28.57
C LEU A 270 4.77 -29.22 -28.86
N HIS A 271 5.33 -29.92 -29.87
CA HIS A 271 4.97 -31.31 -30.15
C HIS A 271 5.35 -32.28 -29.01
N TYR A 272 6.46 -32.01 -28.32
CA TYR A 272 6.99 -32.86 -27.25
C TYR A 272 6.64 -32.37 -25.84
N SER A 273 5.80 -31.35 -25.67
CA SER A 273 5.45 -30.81 -24.33
C SER A 273 4.00 -30.33 -24.25
N ASP A 274 3.37 -30.61 -23.12
CA ASP A 274 1.99 -30.22 -22.82
C ASP A 274 1.91 -29.26 -21.63
N GLY A 275 0.92 -28.37 -21.65
CA GLY A 275 0.69 -27.39 -20.59
C GLY A 275 1.71 -26.25 -20.58
N VAL A 276 2.35 -25.97 -21.71
CA VAL A 276 3.41 -24.96 -21.82
C VAL A 276 2.85 -23.55 -21.70
N LYS A 277 3.51 -22.70 -20.92
CA LYS A 277 3.29 -21.25 -20.93
C LYS A 277 4.16 -20.64 -22.01
N LEU A 278 3.58 -19.95 -22.98
CA LEU A 278 4.27 -19.42 -24.14
C LEU A 278 4.21 -17.89 -24.14
N ASN A 279 5.39 -17.25 -24.08
CA ASN A 279 5.51 -15.81 -24.13
C ASN A 279 6.17 -15.35 -25.44
N LEU A 280 5.38 -14.69 -26.29
CA LEU A 280 5.73 -14.16 -27.61
C LEU A 280 5.45 -12.64 -27.71
N LEU A 281 5.45 -11.93 -26.58
CA LEU A 281 5.27 -10.48 -26.57
C LEU A 281 6.35 -9.77 -27.42
N ASN A 282 5.93 -8.89 -28.33
CA ASN A 282 6.79 -8.16 -29.26
C ASN A 282 7.69 -9.09 -30.12
N SER A 283 7.21 -10.28 -30.43
CA SER A 283 7.90 -11.22 -31.32
C SER A 283 7.31 -11.14 -32.72
N VAL A 284 8.18 -11.10 -33.73
CA VAL A 284 7.77 -11.07 -35.14
C VAL A 284 7.85 -12.49 -35.69
N ILE A 285 6.70 -13.02 -36.11
CA ILE A 285 6.57 -14.35 -36.71
C ILE A 285 6.19 -14.18 -38.19
N PRO A 286 6.90 -14.83 -39.13
CA PRO A 286 6.54 -14.85 -40.53
C PRO A 286 5.12 -15.43 -40.72
N ASN A 287 4.29 -14.75 -41.52
CA ASN A 287 2.90 -15.14 -41.71
C ASN A 287 2.76 -16.58 -42.24
N ASN A 288 3.70 -17.04 -43.06
CA ASN A 288 3.73 -18.41 -43.62
C ASN A 288 3.99 -19.51 -42.57
N GLU A 289 4.50 -19.18 -41.38
CA GLU A 289 4.78 -20.14 -40.30
C GLU A 289 3.72 -20.10 -39.19
N THR A 290 2.80 -19.14 -39.24
CA THR A 290 1.79 -18.93 -38.19
C THR A 290 0.84 -20.12 -38.07
N ASP A 291 0.42 -20.69 -39.21
CA ASP A 291 -0.46 -21.86 -39.29
C ASP A 291 0.12 -23.08 -38.57
N SER A 292 1.44 -23.27 -38.68
CA SER A 292 2.16 -24.38 -38.04
C SER A 292 2.11 -24.29 -36.52
N ILE A 293 2.22 -23.08 -35.97
CA ILE A 293 2.17 -22.83 -34.53
C ILE A 293 0.73 -22.98 -34.02
N VAL A 294 -0.26 -22.42 -34.74
CA VAL A 294 -1.68 -22.47 -34.36
C VAL A 294 -2.18 -23.91 -34.20
N LYS A 295 -1.74 -24.85 -35.05
CA LYS A 295 -2.06 -26.29 -34.93
C LYS A 295 -1.70 -26.89 -33.57
N LEU A 296 -0.67 -26.36 -32.90
CA LEU A 296 -0.13 -26.89 -31.66
C LEU A 296 -0.55 -26.09 -30.41
N LEU A 297 -1.38 -25.05 -30.57
CA LEU A 297 -1.83 -24.22 -29.44
C LEU A 297 -2.70 -24.97 -28.43
N HIS A 298 -3.32 -26.09 -28.80
CA HIS A 298 -4.04 -26.96 -27.86
C HIS A 298 -3.15 -27.50 -26.72
N ARG A 299 -1.82 -27.45 -26.88
CA ARG A 299 -0.83 -27.86 -25.87
C ARG A 299 -0.34 -26.71 -25.00
N VAL A 300 -0.74 -25.48 -25.31
CA VAL A 300 -0.34 -24.26 -24.60
C VAL A 300 -1.40 -23.94 -23.54
N SER A 301 -0.95 -23.72 -22.29
CA SER A 301 -1.84 -23.40 -21.16
C SER A 301 -2.02 -21.89 -20.94
N ASP A 302 -1.01 -21.09 -21.26
CA ASP A 302 -1.03 -19.63 -21.13
C ASP A 302 -0.25 -19.03 -22.29
N LEU A 303 -0.90 -18.21 -23.10
CA LEU A 303 -0.31 -17.55 -24.27
C LEU A 303 -0.26 -16.04 -24.05
N ARG A 304 0.92 -15.44 -24.24
CA ARG A 304 1.12 -13.99 -24.23
C ARG A 304 1.62 -13.53 -25.58
N VAL A 305 0.85 -12.68 -26.24
CA VAL A 305 1.12 -12.15 -27.59
C VAL A 305 0.79 -10.66 -27.64
N ASP A 306 1.35 -9.95 -28.61
CA ASP A 306 0.95 -8.56 -28.88
C ASP A 306 -0.27 -8.50 -29.81
N ARG A 307 -0.85 -7.30 -29.96
CA ARG A 307 -2.08 -7.07 -30.74
C ARG A 307 -1.94 -7.45 -32.22
N LYS A 308 -0.75 -7.33 -32.82
CA LYS A 308 -0.51 -7.65 -34.25
C LYS A 308 -0.37 -9.14 -34.46
N LEU A 309 0.39 -9.82 -33.61
CA LEU A 309 0.56 -11.27 -33.65
C LEU A 309 -0.74 -11.98 -33.29
N LEU A 310 -1.54 -11.42 -32.37
CA LEU A 310 -2.87 -11.92 -32.05
C LEU A 310 -3.78 -11.92 -33.28
N LEU A 311 -3.79 -10.85 -34.08
CA LEU A 311 -4.53 -10.80 -35.35
C LEU A 311 -4.06 -11.90 -36.32
N ASN A 312 -2.74 -12.03 -36.50
CA ASN A 312 -2.18 -13.07 -37.37
C ASN A 312 -2.61 -14.47 -36.91
N PHE A 313 -2.60 -14.73 -35.60
CA PHE A 313 -3.03 -16.01 -35.03
C PHE A 313 -4.52 -16.28 -35.24
N LEU A 314 -5.36 -15.24 -35.17
CA LEU A 314 -6.80 -15.35 -35.44
C LEU A 314 -7.07 -15.63 -36.92
N HIS A 315 -6.39 -14.95 -37.84
CA HIS A 315 -6.50 -15.23 -39.28
C HIS A 315 -6.08 -16.66 -39.62
N ALA A 316 -4.93 -17.08 -39.11
CA ALA A 316 -4.46 -18.45 -39.27
C ALA A 316 -5.47 -19.46 -38.67
N SER A 317 -6.01 -19.18 -37.49
CA SER A 317 -7.03 -20.05 -36.86
C SER A 317 -8.29 -20.19 -37.71
N LYS A 318 -8.74 -19.11 -38.34
CA LYS A 318 -9.90 -19.12 -39.26
C LYS A 318 -9.63 -19.95 -40.51
N ASP A 319 -8.44 -19.86 -41.09
CA ASP A 319 -8.08 -20.67 -42.26
C ASP A 319 -7.90 -22.15 -41.89
N MET A 320 -7.40 -22.42 -40.68
CA MET A 320 -7.23 -23.76 -40.13
C MET A 320 -8.54 -24.43 -39.69
N GLU A 321 -9.58 -23.65 -39.36
CA GLU A 321 -10.94 -24.17 -39.07
C GLU A 321 -11.49 -24.98 -40.26
N LYS A 322 -11.20 -24.55 -41.50
CA LYS A 322 -11.58 -25.29 -42.73
C LYS A 322 -10.90 -26.67 -42.82
N GLN A 323 -9.80 -26.86 -42.09
CA GLN A 323 -9.01 -28.10 -42.05
C GLN A 323 -9.30 -28.95 -40.79
N GLY A 324 -10.29 -28.58 -39.97
CA GLY A 324 -10.74 -29.35 -38.81
C GLY A 324 -10.04 -29.04 -37.48
N TYR A 325 -9.25 -27.96 -37.40
CA TYR A 325 -8.63 -27.52 -36.15
C TYR A 325 -9.50 -26.45 -35.47
N PRO A 326 -9.98 -26.66 -34.24
CA PRO A 326 -10.90 -25.73 -33.60
C PRO A 326 -10.17 -24.49 -33.08
N ALA A 327 -10.66 -23.30 -33.42
CA ALA A 327 -10.14 -22.02 -32.94
C ALA A 327 -10.32 -21.82 -31.41
N SER A 328 -11.15 -22.66 -30.77
CA SER A 328 -11.29 -22.70 -29.31
C SER A 328 -9.97 -22.98 -28.58
N SER A 329 -9.01 -23.65 -29.24
CA SER A 329 -7.68 -23.90 -28.67
C SER A 329 -6.90 -22.61 -28.43
N LEU A 330 -6.98 -21.66 -29.39
CA LEU A 330 -6.36 -20.34 -29.26
C LEU A 330 -7.02 -19.55 -28.12
N LEU A 331 -8.35 -19.57 -28.04
CA LEU A 331 -9.08 -18.89 -26.96
C LEU A 331 -8.78 -19.48 -25.58
N THR A 332 -8.69 -20.80 -25.48
CA THR A 332 -8.32 -21.48 -24.23
C THR A 332 -6.92 -21.07 -23.78
N ALA A 333 -5.95 -21.06 -24.71
CA ALA A 333 -4.59 -20.64 -24.41
C ALA A 333 -4.51 -19.15 -23.99
N LEU A 334 -5.44 -18.31 -24.45
CA LEU A 334 -5.55 -16.90 -24.07
C LEU A 334 -6.47 -16.66 -22.86
N ASN A 335 -6.92 -17.72 -22.16
CA ASN A 335 -7.89 -17.64 -21.05
C ASN A 335 -9.18 -16.90 -21.43
N HIS A 336 -9.67 -17.10 -22.65
CA HIS A 336 -10.86 -16.45 -23.23
C HIS A 336 -10.79 -14.90 -23.21
N LYS A 337 -9.57 -14.35 -23.28
CA LYS A 337 -9.34 -12.89 -23.33
C LYS A 337 -8.64 -12.48 -24.63
N LEU A 338 -9.31 -11.64 -25.42
CA LEU A 338 -8.79 -11.04 -26.63
C LEU A 338 -8.53 -9.55 -26.39
N ASP A 339 -7.26 -9.21 -26.17
CA ASP A 339 -6.84 -7.84 -25.86
C ASP A 339 -6.06 -7.21 -27.03
N PHE A 340 -6.65 -6.19 -27.65
CA PHE A 340 -6.05 -5.42 -28.74
C PHE A 340 -5.62 -4.00 -28.30
N SER A 341 -5.64 -3.69 -27.01
CA SER A 341 -5.19 -2.41 -26.46
C SER A 341 -3.67 -2.25 -26.53
N CYS A 342 -3.19 -1.01 -26.43
CA CYS A 342 -1.75 -0.71 -26.48
C CYS A 342 -1.06 -1.08 -25.16
N ASN A 343 -0.49 -2.28 -25.08
CA ASN A 343 0.51 -2.61 -24.07
C ASN A 343 1.88 -2.04 -24.47
N SER A 344 2.11 -0.75 -24.26
CA SER A 344 3.48 -0.21 -24.39
C SER A 344 4.32 -0.66 -23.19
N SER A 345 5.13 -1.70 -23.38
CA SER A 345 6.27 -1.94 -22.49
C SER A 345 7.33 -0.86 -22.77
N PRO A 346 7.84 -0.14 -21.75
CA PRO A 346 8.91 0.84 -21.94
C PRO A 346 10.22 0.07 -22.10
N GLY A 347 10.59 -0.27 -23.34
CA GLY A 347 11.69 -1.20 -23.57
C GLY A 347 12.16 -1.31 -25.01
N SER A 348 12.24 -0.20 -25.74
CA SER A 348 13.11 -0.13 -26.93
C SER A 348 13.55 1.32 -27.13
N GLY A 349 14.78 1.62 -26.71
CA GLY A 349 15.41 2.88 -27.02
C GLY A 349 15.73 2.92 -28.51
N ARG A 350 14.95 3.68 -29.27
CA ARG A 350 15.40 4.39 -30.47
C ARG A 350 14.44 5.54 -30.76
N SER A 351 15.04 6.70 -30.98
CA SER A 351 14.45 7.99 -31.30
C SER A 351 13.33 7.94 -32.35
N GLY A 352 12.20 8.56 -32.02
CA GLY A 352 11.15 8.93 -32.97
C GLY A 352 9.90 9.36 -32.22
N GLN A 353 9.24 10.42 -32.66
CA GLN A 353 7.86 10.71 -32.27
C GLN A 353 6.99 9.53 -32.70
N GLU A 354 6.79 8.55 -31.83
CA GLU A 354 5.78 7.52 -32.07
C GLU A 354 4.44 8.10 -31.62
N ASN A 355 3.69 8.59 -32.61
CA ASN A 355 2.25 8.69 -32.52
C ASN A 355 1.72 7.42 -31.83
N ARG A 356 0.76 7.55 -30.89
CA ARG A 356 -0.03 6.39 -30.46
C ARG A 356 -0.81 5.90 -31.68
N ASP A 357 -0.19 5.06 -32.49
CA ASP A 357 -0.80 4.54 -33.71
C ASP A 357 -1.96 3.63 -33.32
N LEU A 358 -3.18 4.14 -33.53
CA LEU A 358 -4.42 3.40 -33.40
C LEU A 358 -4.36 2.18 -34.34
N LEU A 359 -4.82 1.02 -33.85
CA LEU A 359 -4.86 -0.19 -34.67
C LEU A 359 -6.08 -0.12 -35.59
N THR A 360 -5.87 0.09 -36.88
CA THR A 360 -6.94 0.00 -37.88
C THR A 360 -7.28 -1.46 -38.15
N MET A 361 -8.50 -1.84 -37.84
CA MET A 361 -9.06 -3.18 -37.95
C MET A 361 -9.95 -3.25 -39.18
N SER A 362 -9.65 -4.20 -40.07
CA SER A 362 -10.39 -4.45 -41.30
C SER A 362 -11.59 -5.37 -41.08
N ARG A 363 -12.47 -5.44 -42.08
CA ARG A 363 -13.56 -6.41 -42.13
C ARG A 363 -13.07 -7.86 -41.99
N MET A 364 -11.89 -8.17 -42.50
CA MET A 364 -11.30 -9.51 -42.39
C MET A 364 -10.94 -9.84 -40.94
N ASP A 365 -10.39 -8.87 -40.20
CA ASP A 365 -9.99 -9.03 -38.80
C ASP A 365 -11.20 -9.35 -37.92
N PHE A 366 -12.29 -8.59 -38.04
CA PHE A 366 -13.53 -8.87 -37.31
C PHE A 366 -14.18 -10.19 -37.73
N THR A 367 -14.03 -10.60 -38.99
CA THR A 367 -14.51 -11.91 -39.42
C THR A 367 -13.73 -13.04 -38.72
N ALA A 368 -12.42 -12.89 -38.54
CA ALA A 368 -11.58 -13.87 -37.83
C ALA A 368 -11.88 -13.92 -36.32
N ILE A 369 -12.10 -12.76 -35.70
CA ILE A 369 -12.57 -12.67 -34.31
C ILE A 369 -13.93 -13.36 -34.17
N SER A 370 -14.87 -13.08 -35.07
CA SER A 370 -16.22 -13.65 -35.06
C SER A 370 -16.21 -15.16 -35.24
N SER A 371 -15.39 -15.71 -36.14
CA SER A 371 -15.26 -17.17 -36.29
C SER A 371 -14.72 -17.83 -35.02
N ALA A 372 -13.66 -17.28 -34.43
CA ALA A 372 -13.05 -17.83 -33.22
C ALA A 372 -14.01 -17.84 -32.02
N ILE A 373 -14.76 -16.74 -31.81
CA ILE A 373 -15.71 -16.63 -30.70
C ILE A 373 -16.92 -17.55 -30.90
N LYS A 374 -17.39 -17.73 -32.15
CA LYS A 374 -18.52 -18.63 -32.43
C LYS A 374 -18.22 -20.07 -32.02
N THR A 375 -16.98 -20.52 -32.17
CA THR A 375 -16.54 -21.87 -31.81
C THR A 375 -16.20 -22.02 -30.32
N SER A 376 -16.21 -20.93 -29.55
CA SER A 376 -16.04 -20.97 -28.08
C SER A 376 -17.30 -21.47 -27.36
N MET A 377 -17.08 -22.28 -26.32
CA MET A 377 -18.09 -22.71 -25.36
C MET A 377 -18.23 -21.76 -24.15
N CYS A 378 -17.25 -20.87 -23.95
CA CYS A 378 -17.19 -19.92 -22.84
C CYS A 378 -17.37 -18.48 -23.36
N ASP A 379 -17.87 -17.61 -22.50
CA ASP A 379 -17.91 -16.17 -22.78
C ASP A 379 -16.49 -15.61 -22.91
N THR A 380 -16.30 -14.73 -23.89
CA THR A 380 -14.98 -14.18 -24.25
C THR A 380 -14.91 -12.70 -23.88
N GLU A 381 -13.86 -12.28 -23.21
CA GLU A 381 -13.56 -10.87 -22.97
C GLU A 381 -12.89 -10.27 -24.20
N LEU A 382 -13.50 -9.25 -24.83
CA LEU A 382 -12.98 -8.58 -26.02
C LEU A 382 -12.67 -7.11 -25.70
N ILE A 383 -11.40 -6.70 -25.82
CA ILE A 383 -10.93 -5.37 -25.46
C ILE A 383 -10.40 -4.62 -26.69
N LEU A 384 -11.00 -3.46 -26.99
CA LEU A 384 -10.80 -2.64 -28.18
C LEU A 384 -10.65 -1.13 -27.85
N TYR A 385 -9.86 -0.76 -26.84
CA TYR A 385 -9.70 0.66 -26.45
C TYR A 385 -8.94 1.53 -27.47
N ASP A 386 -7.90 1.00 -28.10
CA ASP A 386 -7.01 1.74 -29.03
C ASP A 386 -7.16 1.26 -30.49
N CYS A 387 -8.39 0.99 -30.91
CA CYS A 387 -8.72 0.45 -32.24
C CYS A 387 -9.58 1.43 -33.05
N GLN A 388 -9.46 1.34 -34.38
CA GLN A 388 -10.32 2.02 -35.35
C GLN A 388 -10.86 0.99 -36.34
N ALA A 389 -12.08 1.16 -36.83
CA ALA A 389 -12.71 0.22 -37.75
C ALA A 389 -13.70 0.94 -38.67
N ASP A 390 -13.91 0.39 -39.86
CA ASP A 390 -15.00 0.84 -40.73
C ASP A 390 -16.35 0.30 -40.22
N ASP A 391 -17.43 1.03 -40.53
CA ASP A 391 -18.80 0.68 -40.16
C ASP A 391 -19.17 -0.77 -40.55
N SER A 392 -18.89 -1.14 -41.80
CA SER A 392 -19.14 -2.49 -42.32
C SER A 392 -18.35 -3.60 -41.63
N ALA A 393 -17.24 -3.25 -40.95
CA ALA A 393 -16.42 -4.18 -40.20
C ALA A 393 -16.99 -4.41 -38.79
N LEU A 394 -17.51 -3.36 -38.14
CA LEU A 394 -18.15 -3.44 -36.83
C LEU A 394 -19.48 -4.21 -36.87
N GLU A 395 -20.21 -4.17 -37.98
CA GLU A 395 -21.44 -4.94 -38.17
C GLU A 395 -21.26 -6.46 -37.91
N ILE A 396 -20.05 -6.98 -38.12
CA ILE A 396 -19.71 -8.40 -37.95
C ILE A 396 -19.72 -8.82 -36.47
N LEU A 397 -19.61 -7.86 -35.54
CA LEU A 397 -19.63 -8.13 -34.10
C LEU A 397 -21.04 -8.46 -33.60
N PHE A 398 -22.10 -7.83 -34.11
CA PHE A 398 -23.46 -7.97 -33.55
C PHE A 398 -23.92 -9.43 -33.36
N PRO A 399 -23.71 -10.35 -34.33
CA PRO A 399 -24.12 -11.75 -34.16
C PRO A 399 -23.42 -12.51 -33.03
N ILE A 400 -22.26 -12.04 -32.56
CA ILE A 400 -21.46 -12.73 -31.53
C ILE A 400 -21.54 -12.08 -30.15
N LEU A 401 -22.10 -10.87 -30.05
CA LEU A 401 -22.12 -10.08 -28.80
C LEU A 401 -22.74 -10.83 -27.61
N HIS A 402 -23.69 -11.74 -27.84
CA HIS A 402 -24.30 -12.56 -26.79
C HIS A 402 -23.32 -13.52 -26.06
N LYS A 403 -22.11 -13.75 -26.60
CA LYS A 403 -21.03 -14.55 -25.97
C LYS A 403 -19.82 -13.70 -25.55
N VAL A 404 -19.94 -12.37 -25.58
CA VAL A 404 -18.79 -11.46 -25.45
C VAL A 404 -19.00 -10.46 -24.34
N HIS A 405 -18.02 -10.33 -23.45
CA HIS A 405 -17.89 -9.18 -22.56
C HIS A 405 -17.05 -8.12 -23.26
N LEU A 406 -17.72 -7.07 -23.75
CA LEU A 406 -17.16 -6.10 -24.68
C LEU A 406 -16.66 -4.84 -23.97
N HIS A 407 -15.40 -4.49 -24.21
CA HIS A 407 -14.77 -3.25 -23.75
C HIS A 407 -14.33 -2.42 -24.97
N LEU A 408 -14.99 -1.29 -25.20
CA LEU A 408 -14.73 -0.41 -26.34
C LEU A 408 -14.09 0.90 -25.91
N GLY A 409 -13.22 1.44 -26.76
CA GLY A 409 -12.87 2.86 -26.71
C GLY A 409 -14.09 3.74 -27.01
N LYS A 410 -14.12 4.94 -26.44
CA LYS A 410 -15.27 5.86 -26.55
C LYS A 410 -15.68 6.13 -28.01
N SER A 411 -14.71 6.31 -28.90
CA SER A 411 -14.94 6.57 -30.33
C SER A 411 -15.63 5.40 -31.03
N LEU A 412 -15.16 4.16 -30.79
CA LEU A 412 -15.78 2.96 -31.35
C LEU A 412 -17.17 2.72 -30.78
N LEU A 413 -17.37 2.98 -29.48
CA LEU A 413 -18.69 2.87 -28.86
C LEU A 413 -19.69 3.83 -29.52
N CYS A 414 -19.30 5.10 -29.74
CA CYS A 414 -20.15 6.05 -30.44
C CYS A 414 -20.45 5.60 -31.88
N GLN A 415 -19.45 5.06 -32.59
CA GLN A 415 -19.62 4.54 -33.95
C GLN A 415 -20.60 3.35 -33.99
N VAL A 416 -20.50 2.42 -33.03
CA VAL A 416 -21.44 1.30 -32.89
C VAL A 416 -22.86 1.82 -32.62
N LEU A 417 -23.03 2.86 -31.80
CA LEU A 417 -24.34 3.48 -31.58
C LEU A 417 -24.89 4.15 -32.84
N THR A 418 -24.05 4.84 -33.63
CA THR A 418 -24.49 5.42 -34.92
C THR A 418 -24.90 4.35 -35.93
N LEU A 419 -24.26 3.18 -35.93
CA LEU A 419 -24.63 2.05 -36.78
C LEU A 419 -26.03 1.53 -36.45
N ILE A 420 -26.35 1.43 -35.16
CA ILE A 420 -27.70 1.08 -34.70
C ILE A 420 -28.70 2.13 -35.20
N SER A 421 -28.37 3.42 -35.15
CA SER A 421 -29.28 4.50 -35.61
C SER A 421 -29.59 4.44 -37.10
N ASN A 422 -28.64 3.94 -37.89
CA ASN A 422 -28.72 3.92 -39.35
C ASN A 422 -29.32 2.61 -39.90
N ALA A 423 -29.53 1.60 -39.05
CA ALA A 423 -30.07 0.32 -39.44
C ALA A 423 -31.62 0.36 -39.58
N PRO A 424 -32.23 -0.56 -40.36
CA PRO A 424 -33.67 -0.77 -40.33
C PRO A 424 -34.17 -1.10 -38.91
N MET A 425 -35.39 -0.67 -38.57
CA MET A 425 -35.96 -0.77 -37.21
C MET A 425 -35.82 -2.16 -36.57
N ALA A 426 -36.14 -3.22 -37.33
CA ALA A 426 -36.03 -4.60 -36.85
C ALA A 426 -34.60 -5.01 -36.49
N MET A 427 -33.60 -4.57 -37.28
CA MET A 427 -32.19 -4.84 -36.98
C MET A 427 -31.69 -3.98 -35.82
N SER A 428 -32.13 -2.72 -35.74
CA SER A 428 -31.75 -1.79 -34.68
C SER A 428 -32.09 -2.34 -33.29
N LEU A 429 -33.31 -2.86 -33.12
CA LEU A 429 -33.75 -3.51 -31.87
C LEU A 429 -32.88 -4.74 -31.54
N GLN A 430 -32.64 -5.61 -32.52
CA GLN A 430 -31.82 -6.81 -32.31
C GLN A 430 -30.36 -6.46 -31.96
N TRP A 431 -29.79 -5.46 -32.63
CA TRP A 431 -28.42 -5.00 -32.42
C TRP A 431 -28.26 -4.33 -31.06
N ALA A 432 -29.21 -3.49 -30.68
CA ALA A 432 -29.25 -2.85 -29.36
C ALA A 432 -29.36 -3.89 -28.23
N SER A 433 -30.25 -4.87 -28.38
CA SER A 433 -30.39 -6.00 -27.44
C SER A 433 -29.09 -6.79 -27.30
N SER A 434 -28.43 -7.10 -28.42
CA SER A 434 -27.17 -7.85 -28.42
C SER A 434 -26.04 -7.04 -27.77
N LEU A 435 -25.99 -5.74 -28.02
CA LEU A 435 -25.01 -4.83 -27.42
C LEU A 435 -25.23 -4.67 -25.92
N SER A 436 -26.48 -4.54 -25.46
CA SER A 436 -26.81 -4.41 -24.04
C SER A 436 -26.28 -5.57 -23.19
N LYS A 437 -26.39 -6.81 -23.72
CA LYS A 437 -25.88 -8.03 -23.07
C LYS A 437 -24.36 -8.08 -23.01
N ALA A 438 -23.69 -7.52 -24.02
CA ALA A 438 -22.23 -7.55 -24.11
C ALA A 438 -21.54 -6.47 -23.29
N LEU A 439 -22.20 -5.33 -23.09
CA LEU A 439 -21.63 -4.20 -22.34
C LEU A 439 -21.54 -4.51 -20.84
N GLY A 440 -20.53 -3.94 -20.18
CA GLY A 440 -20.39 -4.00 -18.73
C GLY A 440 -21.45 -3.17 -17.97
N LYS A 441 -21.20 -2.96 -16.68
CA LYS A 441 -22.05 -2.14 -15.80
C LYS A 441 -21.77 -0.64 -15.91
N GLU A 442 -20.68 -0.27 -16.56
CA GLU A 442 -20.25 1.11 -16.75
C GLU A 442 -20.21 1.44 -18.25
N LEU A 443 -20.84 2.55 -18.62
CA LEU A 443 -20.81 3.07 -19.98
C LEU A 443 -20.31 4.51 -19.97
N ASN A 444 -19.22 4.77 -20.70
CA ASN A 444 -18.59 6.10 -20.73
C ASN A 444 -18.48 6.60 -22.18
N LEU A 445 -19.24 7.67 -22.47
CA LEU A 445 -19.24 8.37 -23.76
C LEU A 445 -18.74 9.82 -23.63
N SER A 446 -18.19 10.21 -22.47
CA SER A 446 -17.82 11.59 -22.18
C SER A 446 -16.87 12.21 -23.22
N GLY A 447 -17.15 13.46 -23.58
CA GLY A 447 -16.38 14.27 -24.53
C GLY A 447 -16.65 13.93 -26.00
N ILE A 448 -17.69 13.14 -26.30
CA ILE A 448 -18.11 12.83 -27.68
C ILE A 448 -19.45 13.48 -27.96
N PRO A 449 -19.58 14.32 -29.00
CA PRO A 449 -20.86 14.94 -29.34
C PRO A 449 -21.87 13.87 -29.81
N LEU A 450 -22.98 13.75 -29.10
CA LEU A 450 -24.09 12.84 -29.40
C LEU A 450 -25.23 13.65 -30.01
N ASN A 451 -25.65 13.26 -31.21
CA ASN A 451 -26.85 13.82 -31.84
C ASN A 451 -28.10 13.06 -31.39
N TYR A 452 -29.28 13.62 -31.69
CA TYR A 452 -30.56 13.01 -31.31
C TYR A 452 -30.71 11.55 -31.77
N ARG A 453 -30.25 11.21 -32.98
CA ARG A 453 -30.31 9.84 -33.53
C ARG A 453 -29.45 8.85 -32.74
N THR A 454 -28.25 9.27 -32.33
CA THR A 454 -27.39 8.46 -31.46
C THR A 454 -27.98 8.30 -30.07
N CYS A 455 -28.69 9.31 -29.55
CA CYS A 455 -29.43 9.20 -28.30
C CYS A 455 -30.62 8.24 -28.40
N GLU A 456 -31.35 8.22 -29.54
CA GLU A 456 -32.39 7.20 -29.80
C GLU A 456 -31.79 5.79 -29.79
N SER A 457 -30.60 5.61 -30.34
CA SER A 457 -29.93 4.29 -30.32
C SER A 457 -29.40 3.91 -28.94
N LEU A 458 -28.92 4.89 -28.17
CA LEU A 458 -28.57 4.67 -26.77
C LEU A 458 -29.79 4.27 -25.96
N GLN A 459 -30.94 4.90 -26.20
CA GLN A 459 -32.22 4.52 -25.58
C GLN A 459 -32.57 3.06 -25.86
N LEU A 460 -32.51 2.61 -27.12
CA LEU A 460 -32.76 1.20 -27.48
C LEU A 460 -31.83 0.22 -26.75
N VAL A 461 -30.58 0.62 -26.48
CA VAL A 461 -29.63 -0.21 -25.72
C VAL A 461 -30.01 -0.24 -24.23
N LEU A 462 -30.51 0.88 -23.69
CA LEU A 462 -30.96 1.01 -22.31
C LEU A 462 -32.32 0.32 -22.05
N ASP A 463 -33.16 0.15 -23.07
CA ASP A 463 -34.41 -0.60 -23.01
C ASP A 463 -34.17 -2.03 -22.50
N ASP A 464 -33.13 -2.71 -23.01
CA ASP A 464 -32.80 -4.10 -22.69
C ASP A 464 -31.71 -4.24 -21.60
N LYS A 465 -30.99 -3.17 -21.26
CA LYS A 465 -29.92 -3.21 -20.26
C LYS A 465 -30.49 -3.12 -18.84
N GLU A 466 -30.35 -4.19 -18.05
CA GLU A 466 -30.84 -4.21 -16.66
C GLU A 466 -29.77 -3.89 -15.60
N GLU A 467 -28.48 -4.10 -15.88
CA GLU A 467 -27.40 -3.97 -14.87
C GLU A 467 -26.49 -2.72 -15.04
N LEU A 468 -26.96 -1.64 -15.70
CA LEU A 468 -26.11 -0.46 -15.93
C LEU A 468 -26.06 0.46 -14.70
N THR A 469 -24.97 0.40 -13.93
CA THR A 469 -24.84 1.22 -12.71
C THR A 469 -24.36 2.64 -13.01
N HIS A 470 -23.48 2.83 -13.99
CA HIS A 470 -22.88 4.13 -14.30
C HIS A 470 -23.01 4.48 -15.77
N LEU A 471 -23.59 5.66 -16.06
CA LEU A 471 -23.69 6.23 -17.40
C LEU A 471 -23.04 7.62 -17.41
N ASN A 472 -21.88 7.75 -18.05
CA ASN A 472 -21.21 9.04 -18.21
C ASN A 472 -21.42 9.62 -19.61
N LEU A 473 -22.15 10.73 -19.66
CA LEU A 473 -22.50 11.51 -20.84
C LEU A 473 -22.06 12.98 -20.71
N SER A 474 -20.97 13.25 -19.96
CA SER A 474 -20.45 14.61 -19.82
C SER A 474 -19.85 15.13 -21.12
N TYR A 475 -20.04 16.42 -21.41
CA TYR A 475 -19.53 17.12 -22.59
C TYR A 475 -19.94 16.44 -23.91
N CYS A 476 -21.20 16.00 -23.99
CA CYS A 476 -21.76 15.26 -25.11
C CYS A 476 -22.76 16.07 -25.97
N GLN A 477 -22.96 17.36 -25.71
CA GLN A 477 -23.95 18.21 -26.42
C GLN A 477 -25.40 17.69 -26.31
N ILE A 478 -25.75 17.10 -25.17
CA ILE A 478 -27.11 16.62 -24.90
C ILE A 478 -28.06 17.80 -24.71
N THR A 479 -29.13 17.84 -25.51
CA THR A 479 -30.22 18.81 -25.40
C THR A 479 -31.38 18.27 -24.57
N ASP A 480 -32.33 19.11 -24.17
CA ASP A 480 -33.56 18.68 -23.48
C ASP A 480 -34.32 17.57 -24.23
N ALA A 481 -34.34 17.63 -25.56
CA ALA A 481 -34.99 16.60 -26.38
C ALA A 481 -34.26 15.26 -26.33
N CYS A 482 -32.91 15.28 -26.27
CA CYS A 482 -32.12 14.07 -26.08
C CYS A 482 -32.28 13.52 -24.65
N LEU A 483 -32.41 14.40 -23.66
CA LEU A 483 -32.64 14.03 -22.27
C LEU A 483 -33.97 13.28 -22.12
N ASP A 484 -35.04 13.72 -22.78
CA ASP A 484 -36.36 13.07 -22.75
C ASP A 484 -36.30 11.57 -23.12
N LEU A 485 -35.37 11.16 -23.98
CA LEU A 485 -35.15 9.76 -24.37
C LEU A 485 -34.50 8.93 -23.27
N LEU A 486 -33.71 9.55 -22.39
CA LEU A 486 -33.01 8.89 -21.30
C LEU A 486 -33.86 8.79 -20.02
N LEU A 487 -34.81 9.72 -19.84
CA LEU A 487 -35.68 9.79 -18.65
C LEU A 487 -36.34 8.45 -18.28
N PRO A 488 -36.93 7.67 -19.23
CA PRO A 488 -37.57 6.40 -18.89
C PRO A 488 -36.62 5.36 -18.30
N HIS A 489 -35.31 5.47 -18.55
CA HIS A 489 -34.31 4.47 -18.16
C HIS A 489 -33.57 4.81 -16.87
N LEU A 490 -33.85 5.97 -16.27
CA LEU A 490 -33.18 6.39 -15.05
C LEU A 490 -33.35 5.37 -13.93
N HIS A 491 -34.48 4.68 -13.83
CA HIS A 491 -34.73 3.65 -12.82
C HIS A 491 -33.76 2.47 -12.85
N LYS A 492 -32.93 2.36 -13.90
CA LYS A 492 -31.90 1.34 -14.05
C LYS A 492 -30.49 1.88 -13.82
N ILE A 493 -30.31 3.20 -13.72
CA ILE A 493 -29.01 3.89 -13.67
C ILE A 493 -28.79 4.50 -12.29
N MET A 494 -27.69 4.15 -11.62
CA MET A 494 -27.36 4.65 -10.28
C MET A 494 -26.67 6.02 -10.35
N ILE A 495 -25.68 6.17 -11.24
CA ILE A 495 -24.93 7.42 -11.44
C ILE A 495 -25.04 7.85 -12.91
N LEU A 496 -25.54 9.06 -13.14
CA LEU A 496 -25.69 9.68 -14.45
C LEU A 496 -24.91 11.01 -14.51
N ASP A 497 -23.84 11.07 -15.28
CA ASP A 497 -23.08 12.32 -15.46
C ASP A 497 -23.53 13.03 -16.75
N LEU A 498 -24.16 14.20 -16.61
CA LEU A 498 -24.63 15.07 -17.69
C LEU A 498 -23.90 16.43 -17.67
N THR A 499 -22.72 16.52 -17.07
CA THR A 499 -21.94 17.76 -16.97
C THR A 499 -21.57 18.32 -18.35
N GLY A 500 -21.62 19.63 -18.58
CA GLY A 500 -21.11 20.24 -19.82
C GLY A 500 -22.00 20.03 -21.05
N ASN A 501 -23.32 19.94 -20.88
CA ASN A 501 -24.29 19.71 -21.95
C ASN A 501 -25.19 20.94 -22.20
N ASP A 502 -26.14 20.82 -23.13
CA ASP A 502 -27.06 21.89 -23.54
C ASP A 502 -28.46 21.74 -22.90
N ILE A 503 -28.50 21.28 -21.65
CA ILE A 503 -29.75 21.09 -20.89
C ILE A 503 -30.21 22.43 -20.30
N THR A 504 -31.49 22.75 -20.46
CA THR A 504 -32.12 23.98 -19.95
C THR A 504 -32.97 23.73 -18.71
N ASP A 505 -33.49 24.80 -18.10
CA ASP A 505 -34.45 24.76 -16.98
C ASP A 505 -35.64 23.82 -17.27
N LYS A 506 -36.11 23.77 -18.52
CA LYS A 506 -37.20 22.88 -18.95
C LYS A 506 -36.82 21.41 -18.87
N GLY A 507 -35.58 21.07 -19.26
CA GLY A 507 -35.03 19.72 -19.14
C GLY A 507 -34.90 19.29 -17.67
N VAL A 508 -34.40 20.19 -16.82
CA VAL A 508 -34.27 19.95 -15.37
C VAL A 508 -35.63 19.71 -14.70
N LEU A 509 -36.67 20.48 -15.04
CA LEU A 509 -38.02 20.29 -14.52
C LEU A 509 -38.61 18.92 -14.89
N ARG A 510 -38.40 18.46 -16.12
CA ARG A 510 -38.85 17.13 -16.56
C ARG A 510 -38.07 16.01 -15.88
N LEU A 511 -36.75 16.18 -15.77
CA LEU A 511 -35.88 15.27 -15.05
C LEU A 511 -36.36 15.10 -13.61
N ARG A 512 -36.67 16.20 -12.91
CA ARG A 512 -37.23 16.16 -11.56
C ARG A 512 -38.56 15.41 -11.49
N LYS A 513 -39.49 15.70 -12.41
CA LYS A 513 -40.77 15.00 -12.47
C LYS A 513 -40.59 13.48 -12.62
N THR A 514 -39.66 13.04 -13.47
CA THR A 514 -39.35 11.60 -13.62
C THR A 514 -38.66 11.02 -12.38
N LEU A 515 -37.87 11.84 -11.69
CA LEU A 515 -37.17 11.49 -10.46
C LEU A 515 -38.10 11.37 -9.23
N GLU A 516 -39.27 12.01 -9.22
CA GLU A 516 -40.30 11.81 -8.18
C GLU A 516 -40.80 10.35 -8.16
N GLU A 517 -40.86 9.71 -9.33
CA GLU A 517 -41.33 8.33 -9.51
C GLU A 517 -40.20 7.28 -9.45
N ASN A 518 -38.94 7.72 -9.37
CA ASN A 518 -37.75 6.87 -9.45
C ASN A 518 -36.91 6.95 -8.18
N SER A 519 -36.71 5.83 -7.48
CA SER A 519 -35.89 5.75 -6.26
C SER A 519 -34.49 5.14 -6.46
N PHE A 520 -34.14 4.73 -7.69
CA PHE A 520 -32.91 3.98 -7.98
C PHE A 520 -31.74 4.89 -8.37
N THR A 521 -31.99 5.96 -9.12
CA THR A 521 -30.95 6.94 -9.48
C THR A 521 -30.54 7.74 -8.25
N LYS A 522 -29.26 7.67 -7.88
CA LYS A 522 -28.72 8.35 -6.69
C LYS A 522 -28.00 9.64 -7.01
N THR A 523 -27.34 9.69 -8.17
CA THR A 523 -26.49 10.84 -8.53
C THR A 523 -26.73 11.25 -9.96
N ILE A 524 -27.04 12.53 -10.17
CA ILE A 524 -27.07 13.17 -11.50
C ILE A 524 -26.22 14.44 -11.50
N CYS A 525 -25.14 14.47 -12.27
CA CYS A 525 -24.28 15.64 -12.39
C CYS A 525 -24.81 16.55 -13.52
N LEU A 526 -25.14 17.81 -13.22
CA LEU A 526 -25.69 18.79 -14.18
C LEU A 526 -24.83 20.06 -14.30
N CYS A 527 -23.58 20.02 -13.84
CA CYS A 527 -22.65 21.16 -13.91
C CYS A 527 -22.48 21.64 -15.36
N ASP A 528 -22.15 22.91 -15.57
CA ASP A 528 -21.85 23.48 -16.89
C ASP A 528 -22.94 23.26 -17.97
N ASN A 529 -24.22 23.38 -17.59
CA ASN A 529 -25.38 23.34 -18.50
C ASN A 529 -26.04 24.72 -18.66
N GLN A 530 -27.03 24.85 -19.55
CA GLN A 530 -27.77 26.10 -19.84
C GLN A 530 -28.93 26.35 -18.87
N ILE A 531 -28.68 26.17 -17.58
CA ILE A 531 -29.68 26.27 -16.51
C ILE A 531 -29.63 27.69 -15.93
N THR A 532 -30.72 28.44 -16.03
CA THR A 532 -30.78 29.84 -15.57
C THR A 532 -31.41 29.98 -14.19
N GLU A 533 -32.32 29.06 -13.84
CA GLU A 533 -32.98 29.04 -12.53
C GLU A 533 -32.26 28.08 -11.59
N MET A 534 -31.20 28.57 -10.94
CA MET A 534 -30.41 27.77 -9.97
C MET A 534 -31.26 27.20 -8.82
N GLY A 535 -32.41 27.81 -8.50
CA GLY A 535 -33.37 27.27 -7.53
C GLY A 535 -33.89 25.88 -7.92
N LEU A 536 -33.96 25.58 -9.22
CA LEU A 536 -34.38 24.27 -9.72
C LEU A 536 -33.39 23.15 -9.43
N LEU A 537 -32.14 23.50 -9.15
CA LEU A 537 -31.06 22.54 -8.89
C LEU A 537 -30.88 22.25 -7.40
N VAL A 538 -31.23 23.22 -6.55
CA VAL A 538 -31.08 23.14 -5.08
C VAL A 538 -32.22 22.36 -4.41
N GLU A 539 -33.38 22.26 -5.05
CA GLU A 539 -34.55 21.55 -4.51
C GLU A 539 -34.44 20.01 -4.58
N GLU A 540 -33.59 19.47 -5.45
CA GLU A 540 -33.46 18.03 -5.68
C GLU A 540 -32.08 17.53 -5.23
N ALA A 541 -32.04 16.77 -4.13
CA ALA A 541 -30.79 16.32 -3.48
C ALA A 541 -29.91 15.41 -4.36
N ARG A 542 -30.45 14.87 -5.46
CA ARG A 542 -29.72 14.02 -6.42
C ARG A 542 -28.94 14.81 -7.45
N PHE A 543 -29.13 16.13 -7.56
CA PHE A 543 -28.43 16.98 -8.53
C PHE A 543 -27.12 17.54 -7.96
N GLU A 544 -26.01 17.28 -8.66
CA GLU A 544 -24.73 17.93 -8.37
C GLU A 544 -24.53 19.15 -9.28
N THR A 545 -24.33 20.33 -8.68
CA THR A 545 -24.05 21.58 -9.40
C THR A 545 -22.89 22.34 -8.75
N GLN A 546 -21.97 22.88 -9.56
CA GLN A 546 -20.92 23.77 -9.09
C GLN A 546 -21.51 25.16 -8.79
N GLN A 547 -21.35 25.67 -7.56
CA GLN A 547 -21.67 27.06 -7.24
C GLN A 547 -20.55 28.02 -7.65
N ALA A 548 -20.97 29.14 -8.22
CA ALA A 548 -20.18 30.28 -8.68
C ALA A 548 -19.46 31.02 -7.55
N ASP A 549 -18.22 31.43 -7.82
CA ASP A 549 -17.57 32.56 -7.17
C ASP A 549 -17.53 33.71 -8.20
N GLU A 550 -18.38 34.73 -8.03
CA GLU A 550 -18.46 35.89 -8.91
C GLU A 550 -17.24 36.82 -8.73
N ARG A 551 -16.41 36.99 -9.77
CA ARG A 551 -15.79 38.30 -10.08
C ARG A 551 -15.71 38.58 -11.59
N ARG A 552 -16.76 39.26 -12.06
CA ARG A 552 -16.81 40.33 -13.09
C ARG A 552 -16.11 40.09 -14.43
N CYS A 553 -16.93 39.76 -15.44
CA CYS A 553 -16.71 40.15 -16.82
C CYS A 553 -16.81 41.67 -16.99
N ILE A 554 -15.76 42.32 -17.51
CA ILE A 554 -15.88 43.46 -18.44
C ILE A 554 -14.73 43.39 -19.47
N HIS A 555 -14.99 42.76 -20.62
CA HIS A 555 -14.87 43.47 -21.91
C HIS A 555 -15.65 42.79 -23.03
N LYS A 556 -16.76 43.46 -23.36
CA LYS A 556 -17.56 43.58 -24.58
C LYS A 556 -17.38 42.60 -25.75
N GLN A 557 -18.56 42.13 -26.17
CA GLN A 557 -18.94 41.52 -27.44
C GLN A 557 -18.36 42.21 -28.69
N ASN A 558 -18.06 41.41 -29.70
CA ASN A 558 -18.54 41.62 -31.07
C ASN A 558 -18.42 40.32 -31.88
N TYR A 559 -19.55 39.79 -32.36
CA TYR A 559 -19.57 38.87 -33.47
C TYR A 559 -19.32 39.65 -34.76
N ASN A 560 -18.37 39.19 -35.57
CA ASN A 560 -18.44 39.35 -37.01
C ASN A 560 -17.83 38.13 -37.70
N THR A 561 -18.57 37.65 -38.69
CA THR A 561 -18.26 36.55 -39.59
C THR A 561 -17.10 36.89 -40.53
N LYS A 562 -16.18 35.93 -40.72
CA LYS A 562 -15.54 35.48 -41.98
C LYS A 562 -14.06 35.11 -41.81
N ASP A 563 -13.73 34.03 -42.52
CA ASP A 563 -12.42 33.61 -43.04
C ASP A 563 -11.34 33.00 -42.14
N LEU A 564 -11.13 31.70 -42.41
CA LEU A 564 -9.88 31.05 -42.79
C LEU A 564 -8.58 31.36 -42.03
N ARG A 565 -8.00 30.26 -41.53
CA ARG A 565 -6.58 30.03 -41.18
C ARG A 565 -6.04 30.78 -39.95
N SER A 566 -5.80 30.03 -38.88
CA SER A 566 -4.43 29.69 -38.45
C SER A 566 -4.44 28.69 -37.30
N LYS A 567 -3.62 27.65 -37.47
CA LYS A 567 -3.51 26.44 -36.66
C LYS A 567 -2.57 26.63 -35.46
N SER A 568 -2.33 27.85 -34.97
CA SER A 568 -1.16 28.15 -34.13
C SER A 568 -1.45 28.78 -32.76
N GLU A 569 -2.70 28.85 -32.31
CA GLU A 569 -3.01 29.30 -30.93
C GLU A 569 -3.58 28.20 -30.02
N MET A 570 -4.04 27.07 -30.57
CA MET A 570 -4.40 25.88 -29.78
C MET A 570 -3.17 25.17 -29.17
N GLU A 571 -2.00 25.28 -29.81
CA GLU A 571 -0.78 24.58 -29.38
C GLU A 571 -0.05 25.25 -28.21
N LYS A 572 -0.46 26.45 -27.79
CA LYS A 572 0.05 27.10 -26.56
C LYS A 572 -0.87 26.90 -25.34
N SER A 573 -2.13 26.54 -25.55
CA SER A 573 -3.04 26.19 -24.45
C SER A 573 -3.02 24.69 -24.11
N ILE A 574 -2.54 23.84 -25.01
CA ILE A 574 -2.38 22.39 -24.79
C ILE A 574 -1.07 22.04 -24.05
N ASN A 575 -0.10 22.96 -23.99
CA ASN A 575 1.15 22.76 -23.23
C ASN A 575 1.11 23.29 -21.78
N THR A 576 -0.07 23.54 -21.21
CA THR A 576 -0.20 23.98 -19.81
C THR A 576 -1.19 23.16 -18.97
N PHE A 577 -1.49 21.91 -19.34
CA PHE A 577 -2.20 20.97 -18.44
C PHE A 577 -1.47 19.63 -18.23
N VAL A 578 -0.15 19.63 -18.43
CA VAL A 578 0.76 18.66 -17.81
C VAL A 578 1.70 19.43 -16.89
N LYS A 579 1.22 19.72 -15.67
CA LYS A 579 2.02 20.02 -14.45
C LYS A 579 1.06 20.38 -13.31
N THR A 580 0.63 19.37 -12.56
CA THR A 580 0.86 19.18 -11.11
C THR A 580 -0.05 18.04 -10.64
N GLU A 581 0.52 16.86 -10.37
CA GLU A 581 -0.04 16.10 -9.25
C GLU A 581 0.15 17.00 -8.03
N ASP A 582 -0.93 17.52 -7.44
CA ASP A 582 -0.83 18.30 -6.21
C ASP A 582 -0.23 17.39 -5.14
N LEU A 583 1.04 17.63 -4.81
CA LEU A 583 1.79 16.87 -3.83
C LEU A 583 1.09 16.98 -2.47
N ILE A 584 0.41 15.91 -2.05
CA ILE A 584 -0.22 15.85 -0.72
C ILE A 584 0.89 15.88 0.34
N LYS A 585 0.95 16.95 1.12
CA LYS A 585 1.93 17.12 2.21
C LYS A 585 1.40 16.48 3.48
N LYS A 586 2.21 15.66 4.18
CA LYS A 586 1.81 15.11 5.48
C LYS A 586 2.15 16.09 6.60
N PHE A 587 1.27 16.18 7.60
CA PHE A 587 1.52 16.92 8.84
C PHE A 587 1.15 16.10 10.07
N GLU A 588 1.78 16.42 11.20
CA GLU A 588 1.40 15.92 12.51
C GLU A 588 0.56 17.00 13.22
N PRO A 589 -0.67 16.70 13.66
CA PRO A 589 -1.52 17.67 14.36
C PRO A 589 -1.04 17.90 15.80
N GLU A 590 -1.26 19.11 16.31
CA GLU A 590 -1.24 19.37 17.74
C GLU A 590 -2.45 18.69 18.39
N LEU A 591 -2.23 17.88 19.44
CA LEU A 591 -3.28 17.16 20.15
C LEU A 591 -3.58 17.85 21.48
N ALA A 592 -4.85 18.12 21.74
CA ALA A 592 -5.33 18.62 23.02
C ALA A 592 -6.46 17.72 23.53
N VAL A 593 -6.30 17.15 24.73
CA VAL A 593 -7.32 16.31 25.36
C VAL A 593 -8.15 17.15 26.33
N ASN A 594 -9.44 17.30 26.04
CA ASN A 594 -10.38 18.05 26.88
C ASN A 594 -11.57 17.15 27.24
N ASN A 595 -11.76 16.86 28.52
CA ASN A 595 -12.84 16.00 29.04
C ASN A 595 -12.95 14.64 28.32
N GLY A 596 -11.81 14.00 28.01
CA GLY A 596 -11.76 12.71 27.31
C GLY A 596 -12.04 12.78 25.80
N LYS A 597 -12.17 13.99 25.23
CA LYS A 597 -12.23 14.19 23.76
C LYS A 597 -10.91 14.74 23.27
N ILE A 598 -10.38 14.13 22.20
CA ILE A 598 -9.16 14.60 21.53
C ILE A 598 -9.54 15.65 20.50
N SER A 599 -8.94 16.84 20.62
CA SER A 599 -8.97 17.88 19.61
C SER A 599 -7.65 17.87 18.84
N TYR A 600 -7.75 17.81 17.51
CA TYR A 600 -6.66 17.87 16.56
C TYR A 600 -6.59 19.29 16.00
N ARG A 601 -5.40 19.89 16.03
CA ARG A 601 -5.18 21.26 15.57
C ARG A 601 -4.01 21.34 14.61
N PHE A 602 -4.15 22.14 13.55
CA PHE A 602 -3.08 22.37 12.59
C PHE A 602 -3.11 23.79 12.04
N GLN A 603 -1.96 24.47 12.11
CA GLN A 603 -1.77 25.79 11.53
C GLN A 603 -1.03 25.68 10.19
N TRP A 604 -1.61 26.27 9.14
CA TRP A 604 -1.01 26.28 7.81
C TRP A 604 -0.69 27.70 7.34
N LYS A 605 0.35 27.82 6.53
CA LYS A 605 0.83 29.11 5.99
C LYS A 605 0.67 29.23 4.47
N THR A 606 0.59 28.10 3.79
CA THR A 606 0.55 28.02 2.33
C THR A 606 -0.64 27.18 1.92
N GLU A 607 -1.25 27.54 0.80
CA GLU A 607 -2.30 26.75 0.19
C GLU A 607 -1.82 25.37 -0.31
N GLY A 608 -2.74 24.42 -0.43
CA GLY A 608 -2.49 23.07 -0.95
C GLY A 608 -3.22 21.97 -0.19
N LEU A 609 -2.91 20.71 -0.54
CA LEU A 609 -3.47 19.51 0.07
C LEU A 609 -2.57 19.01 1.22
N PHE A 610 -3.15 18.86 2.41
CA PHE A 610 -2.46 18.46 3.63
C PHE A 610 -3.13 17.26 4.29
N MET A 611 -2.40 16.14 4.44
CA MET A 611 -2.89 14.93 5.10
C MET A 611 -2.43 14.83 6.55
N CYS A 612 -3.38 14.68 7.47
CA CYS A 612 -3.11 14.44 8.88
C CYS A 612 -2.59 13.01 9.11
N SER A 613 -1.44 12.88 9.78
CA SER A 613 -0.85 11.57 10.12
C SER A 613 -1.65 10.78 11.17
N ALA A 614 -2.42 11.45 12.03
CA ALA A 614 -3.17 10.82 13.12
C ALA A 614 -4.54 10.27 12.67
N THR A 615 -5.27 11.02 11.85
CA THR A 615 -6.64 10.65 11.43
C THR A 615 -6.75 10.25 9.96
N GLY A 616 -5.73 10.53 9.15
CA GLY A 616 -5.76 10.28 7.70
C GLY A 616 -6.62 11.28 6.91
N LEU A 617 -7.24 12.27 7.55
CA LEU A 617 -7.99 13.31 6.82
C LEU A 617 -7.06 14.13 5.92
N VAL A 618 -7.51 14.44 4.70
CA VAL A 618 -6.82 15.39 3.81
C VAL A 618 -7.63 16.67 3.74
N PHE A 619 -6.98 17.80 3.95
CA PHE A 619 -7.59 19.12 3.84
C PHE A 619 -7.03 19.86 2.62
N GLY A 620 -7.91 20.32 1.74
CA GLY A 620 -7.63 21.35 0.75
C GLY A 620 -7.75 22.71 1.42
N LEU A 621 -6.59 23.32 1.70
CA LEU A 621 -6.49 24.55 2.48
C LEU A 621 -6.12 25.71 1.56
N LYS A 622 -6.81 26.85 1.69
CA LYS A 622 -6.49 28.11 1.00
C LYS A 622 -5.97 29.15 1.98
N GLY A 623 -5.06 30.01 1.50
CA GLY A 623 -4.45 31.07 2.30
C GLY A 623 -3.64 30.55 3.49
N SER A 624 -3.66 31.29 4.60
CA SER A 624 -3.07 30.87 5.89
C SER A 624 -4.15 30.84 6.96
N GLY A 625 -4.08 29.85 7.85
CA GLY A 625 -5.15 29.63 8.81
C GLY A 625 -4.85 28.57 9.85
N CYS A 626 -5.88 28.18 10.58
CA CYS A 626 -5.82 27.13 11.60
C CYS A 626 -7.09 26.28 11.55
N VAL A 627 -6.93 24.97 11.44
CA VAL A 627 -8.02 23.99 11.47
C VAL A 627 -8.00 23.28 12.80
N GLU A 628 -9.16 23.13 13.41
CA GLU A 628 -9.41 22.46 14.67
C GLU A 628 -10.56 21.48 14.48
N TYR A 629 -10.36 20.21 14.80
CA TYR A 629 -11.39 19.20 14.64
C TYR A 629 -11.30 18.11 15.69
N TYR A 630 -12.36 17.33 15.87
CA TYR A 630 -12.41 16.20 16.81
C TYR A 630 -13.37 15.13 16.32
N VAL A 631 -13.26 13.92 16.88
CA VAL A 631 -14.19 12.82 16.58
C VAL A 631 -15.49 13.01 17.37
N ALA A 632 -16.58 13.21 16.64
CA ALA A 632 -17.92 13.37 17.16
C ALA A 632 -18.65 12.02 17.27
N HIS A 633 -19.73 11.99 18.04
CA HIS A 633 -20.56 10.80 18.18
C HIS A 633 -21.61 10.77 17.07
N TRP A 634 -21.84 9.58 16.51
CA TRP A 634 -22.97 9.32 15.63
C TRP A 634 -24.28 9.33 16.43
N ASP A 635 -25.21 10.20 16.06
CA ASP A 635 -26.60 10.04 16.50
C ASP A 635 -27.32 9.11 15.52
N MET A 636 -27.48 7.85 15.92
CA MET A 636 -28.12 6.84 15.08
C MET A 636 -29.57 7.19 14.77
N ARG A 637 -30.24 8.05 15.55
CA ARG A 637 -31.61 8.50 15.25
C ARG A 637 -31.72 9.18 13.89
N LEU A 638 -30.65 9.85 13.45
CA LEU A 638 -30.57 10.47 12.13
C LEU A 638 -30.58 9.44 11.00
N LEU A 639 -30.13 8.21 11.28
CA LEU A 639 -29.97 7.13 10.30
C LEU A 639 -31.05 6.05 10.39
N ILE A 640 -31.81 5.94 11.50
CA ILE A 640 -32.82 4.88 11.73
C ILE A 640 -33.86 4.78 10.61
N ASN A 641 -34.24 5.91 10.01
CA ASN A 641 -35.22 5.96 8.92
C ASN A 641 -34.57 6.03 7.52
N THR A 642 -33.26 5.85 7.45
CA THR A 642 -32.48 5.83 6.21
C THR A 642 -31.99 4.41 5.93
N HIS A 643 -31.64 4.14 4.67
CA HIS A 643 -31.01 2.89 4.26
C HIS A 643 -29.47 2.95 4.38
N TYR A 644 -28.95 3.92 5.14
CA TYR A 644 -27.54 4.20 5.32
C TYR A 644 -27.04 3.80 6.71
N GLU A 645 -25.83 3.25 6.76
CA GLU A 645 -25.12 2.92 7.99
C GLU A 645 -23.76 3.63 8.04
N PRO A 646 -23.25 4.01 9.23
CA PRO A 646 -21.93 4.61 9.35
C PRO A 646 -20.83 3.72 8.77
N ALA A 647 -19.98 4.29 7.92
CA ALA A 647 -18.82 3.63 7.31
C ALA A 647 -17.48 4.12 7.88
N GLY A 648 -17.51 4.92 8.96
CA GLY A 648 -16.33 5.47 9.60
C GLY A 648 -16.67 6.45 10.74
N PRO A 649 -15.65 7.11 11.32
CA PRO A 649 -15.85 8.16 12.31
C PRO A 649 -16.57 9.40 11.74
N LEU A 650 -17.25 10.13 12.62
CA LEU A 650 -17.80 11.46 12.34
C LEU A 650 -16.81 12.50 12.87
N PHE A 651 -16.45 13.50 12.08
CA PHE A 651 -15.49 14.55 12.44
C PHE A 651 -16.19 15.91 12.50
N ASP A 652 -16.20 16.57 13.66
CA ASP A 652 -16.61 17.98 13.77
C ASP A 652 -15.40 18.86 13.47
N ILE A 653 -15.44 19.57 12.35
CA ILE A 653 -14.35 20.35 11.79
C ILE A 653 -14.70 21.83 11.90
N ARG A 654 -13.76 22.62 12.41
CA ARG A 654 -13.87 24.06 12.62
C ARG A 654 -12.59 24.74 12.19
N THR A 655 -12.72 26.00 11.80
CA THR A 655 -11.58 26.80 11.34
C THR A 655 -11.74 28.20 11.89
N PRO A 656 -11.01 28.58 12.96
CA PRO A 656 -11.03 29.95 13.48
C PRO A 656 -10.49 30.99 12.48
N ALA A 657 -9.60 30.60 11.56
CA ALA A 657 -9.07 31.47 10.51
C ALA A 657 -8.65 30.66 9.28
N GLY A 658 -8.86 31.20 8.08
CA GLY A 658 -8.57 30.54 6.80
C GLY A 658 -9.77 29.82 6.20
N GLU A 659 -9.62 29.28 4.99
CA GLU A 659 -10.68 28.63 4.24
C GLU A 659 -10.29 27.18 3.93
N ILE A 660 -11.20 26.24 4.20
CA ILE A 660 -11.09 24.84 3.79
C ILE A 660 -12.02 24.70 2.59
N CYS A 661 -11.47 24.39 1.41
CA CYS A 661 -12.25 24.24 0.19
C CYS A 661 -12.57 22.77 -0.14
N GLU A 662 -11.73 21.84 0.32
CA GLU A 662 -11.87 20.41 0.03
C GLU A 662 -11.54 19.58 1.28
N LEU A 663 -12.25 18.47 1.48
CA LEU A 663 -12.03 17.52 2.56
C LEU A 663 -12.04 16.09 1.99
N HIS A 664 -10.97 15.34 2.22
CA HIS A 664 -10.93 13.92 1.87
C HIS A 664 -11.01 13.08 3.14
N LEU A 665 -12.05 12.25 3.23
CA LEU A 665 -12.29 11.34 4.33
C LEU A 665 -11.78 9.93 4.00
N PRO A 666 -11.05 9.26 4.90
CA PRO A 666 -10.55 7.91 4.65
C PRO A 666 -11.65 6.85 4.74
N HIS A 667 -11.70 5.94 3.76
CA HIS A 667 -12.63 4.81 3.73
C HIS A 667 -11.89 3.46 3.77
N CYS A 668 -12.64 2.41 4.12
CA CYS A 668 -12.10 1.06 4.25
C CYS A 668 -12.40 0.15 3.04
N GLU A 669 -13.05 0.66 2.01
CA GLU A 669 -13.50 -0.19 0.91
C GLU A 669 -12.41 -0.84 0.06
N THR A 670 -12.68 -2.07 -0.40
CA THR A 670 -11.72 -2.89 -1.15
C THR A 670 -12.14 -3.21 -2.58
N HIS A 671 -13.41 -3.06 -2.91
CA HIS A 671 -13.99 -3.35 -4.22
C HIS A 671 -14.56 -2.08 -4.85
N VAL A 672 -14.48 -1.93 -6.17
CA VAL A 672 -14.92 -0.72 -6.89
C VAL A 672 -16.41 -0.45 -6.69
N ASP A 673 -17.25 -1.48 -6.79
CA ASP A 673 -18.71 -1.37 -6.54
C ASP A 673 -19.05 -0.88 -5.12
N ALA A 674 -18.24 -1.30 -4.13
CA ALA A 674 -18.41 -0.93 -2.74
C ALA A 674 -17.90 0.48 -2.42
N ILE A 675 -16.95 0.98 -3.21
CA ILE A 675 -16.46 2.36 -3.16
C ILE A 675 -17.53 3.32 -3.72
N GLY A 676 -18.21 2.92 -4.79
CA GLY A 676 -19.29 3.70 -5.40
C GLY A 676 -20.57 3.79 -4.57
N SER A 677 -20.73 2.99 -3.51
CA SER A 677 -21.87 3.05 -2.59
C SER A 677 -21.60 3.85 -1.31
N LEU A 678 -20.46 4.55 -1.24
CA LEU A 678 -20.14 5.47 -0.16
C LEU A 678 -20.74 6.86 -0.43
N SER A 679 -21.25 7.48 0.61
CA SER A 679 -21.67 8.89 0.59
C SER A 679 -21.10 9.61 1.81
N VAL A 680 -20.98 10.93 1.75
CA VAL A 680 -20.55 11.72 2.91
C VAL A 680 -21.78 12.38 3.50
N VAL A 681 -22.03 12.21 4.80
CA VAL A 681 -23.03 12.99 5.52
C VAL A 681 -22.38 14.24 6.08
N HIS A 682 -23.07 15.37 5.94
CA HIS A 682 -22.72 16.63 6.56
C HIS A 682 -23.87 17.08 7.48
N ILE A 683 -23.60 17.16 8.78
CA ILE A 683 -24.58 17.46 9.83
C ILE A 683 -24.38 18.89 10.30
N HIS A 684 -25.31 19.78 9.96
CA HIS A 684 -25.26 21.19 10.29
C HIS A 684 -25.62 21.49 11.75
N SER A 685 -26.63 20.79 12.29
CA SER A 685 -27.16 20.96 13.65
C SER A 685 -27.76 19.63 14.15
N GLU A 686 -28.33 19.58 15.35
CA GLU A 686 -28.83 18.32 15.95
C GLU A 686 -29.88 17.60 15.08
N ASP A 687 -30.70 18.32 14.31
CA ASP A 687 -31.78 17.73 13.49
C ASP A 687 -31.65 17.98 11.97
N THR A 688 -30.61 18.70 11.52
CA THR A 688 -30.46 19.06 10.10
C THR A 688 -29.16 18.52 9.54
N TRP A 689 -29.26 17.65 8.54
CA TRP A 689 -28.13 17.03 7.88
C TRP A 689 -28.43 16.85 6.37
N GLU A 690 -27.37 16.74 5.58
CA GLU A 690 -27.44 16.51 4.13
C GLU A 690 -26.45 15.41 3.73
N PHE A 691 -26.73 14.71 2.64
CA PHE A 691 -25.74 13.87 1.99
C PHE A 691 -25.02 14.69 0.92
N LEU A 692 -23.71 14.75 1.02
CA LEU A 692 -22.82 15.31 0.03
C LEU A 692 -22.36 14.21 -0.91
N SER A 693 -22.49 14.49 -2.19
CA SER A 693 -21.89 13.63 -3.19
C SER A 693 -20.38 13.84 -3.27
N PRO A 694 -19.60 12.76 -3.48
CA PRO A 694 -18.15 12.85 -3.63
C PRO A 694 -17.72 13.47 -4.95
N ASN A 695 -16.83 14.44 -4.92
CA ASN A 695 -16.24 15.04 -6.13
C ASN A 695 -15.11 14.18 -6.71
N LYS A 696 -14.43 13.42 -5.85
CA LYS A 696 -13.34 12.51 -6.24
C LYS A 696 -13.30 11.33 -5.29
N ILE A 697 -13.25 10.11 -5.82
CA ILE A 697 -13.10 8.90 -5.02
C ILE A 697 -11.83 8.18 -5.43
N SER A 698 -10.97 7.91 -4.47
CA SER A 698 -9.72 7.17 -4.65
C SER A 698 -9.84 5.77 -4.04
N ARG A 699 -8.74 4.99 -4.03
CA ARG A 699 -8.73 3.68 -3.36
C ARG A 699 -8.79 3.75 -1.83
N THR A 700 -8.59 4.93 -1.25
CA THR A 700 -8.43 5.09 0.22
C THR A 700 -9.21 6.27 0.80
N HIS A 701 -9.62 7.24 -0.03
CA HIS A 701 -10.27 8.48 0.41
C HIS A 701 -11.41 8.88 -0.52
N ILE A 702 -12.43 9.49 0.07
CA ILE A 702 -13.57 10.14 -0.59
C ILE A 702 -13.47 11.65 -0.38
N ALA A 703 -13.40 12.42 -1.46
CA ALA A 703 -13.23 13.87 -1.42
C ALA A 703 -14.55 14.59 -1.65
N VAL A 704 -14.83 15.60 -0.85
CA VAL A 704 -15.98 16.50 -0.97
C VAL A 704 -15.53 17.95 -0.89
N ASN A 705 -16.23 18.84 -1.58
CA ASN A 705 -16.04 20.27 -1.36
C ASN A 705 -16.68 20.68 -0.04
N VAL A 706 -15.98 21.54 0.71
CA VAL A 706 -16.43 22.04 2.00
C VAL A 706 -17.09 23.41 1.78
N CYS A 707 -18.42 23.44 1.84
CA CYS A 707 -19.18 24.70 1.74
C CYS A 707 -19.47 25.33 3.10
N ARG A 708 -19.50 24.52 4.18
CA ARG A 708 -19.82 24.94 5.55
C ARG A 708 -19.12 24.03 6.56
N LEU A 709 -18.51 24.57 7.60
CA LEU A 709 -17.78 23.77 8.58
C LEU A 709 -18.71 23.26 9.69
N SER A 710 -18.79 21.94 9.85
CA SER A 710 -19.51 21.27 10.94
C SER A 710 -19.08 19.79 11.02
N ARG A 711 -20.01 18.87 11.24
CA ARG A 711 -19.79 17.43 11.39
C ARG A 711 -19.86 16.69 10.04
N TYR A 712 -18.79 15.99 9.68
CA TYR A 712 -18.64 15.24 8.44
C TYR A 712 -18.34 13.76 8.70
N GLY A 713 -19.01 12.84 8.01
CA GLY A 713 -18.79 11.40 8.19
C GLY A 713 -19.10 10.62 6.93
N ILE A 714 -18.53 9.42 6.79
CA ILE A 714 -18.85 8.54 5.66
C ILE A 714 -19.98 7.61 6.07
N VAL A 715 -20.97 7.45 5.21
CA VAL A 715 -22.02 6.43 5.31
C VAL A 715 -21.93 5.48 4.12
N HIS A 716 -22.45 4.28 4.29
CA HIS A 716 -22.61 3.30 3.22
C HIS A 716 -24.05 2.84 3.14
N GLU A 717 -24.48 2.49 1.94
CA GLU A 717 -25.81 1.98 1.68
C GLU A 717 -25.94 0.49 2.08
N ASN A 718 -26.98 0.14 2.83
CA ASN A 718 -27.17 -1.16 3.50
C ASN A 718 -27.60 -2.29 2.55
N ASN A 719 -26.74 -2.64 1.59
CA ASN A 719 -27.09 -3.56 0.50
C ASN A 719 -26.28 -4.87 0.46
N GLN A 720 -25.30 -5.09 1.35
CA GLN A 720 -24.42 -6.27 1.26
C GLN A 720 -24.01 -6.87 2.60
N ASN A 721 -24.60 -8.03 2.94
CA ASN A 721 -24.02 -8.93 3.92
C ASN A 721 -22.68 -9.48 3.41
N ASN A 722 -21.68 -9.66 4.29
CA ASN A 722 -20.39 -10.30 4.00
C ASN A 722 -19.40 -9.50 3.13
N LYS A 723 -19.46 -8.18 3.15
CA LYS A 723 -18.53 -7.28 2.46
C LYS A 723 -17.13 -7.27 3.10
N ILE A 724 -16.07 -7.27 2.29
CA ILE A 724 -14.67 -7.25 2.75
C ILE A 724 -14.13 -5.81 2.76
N ILE A 725 -13.63 -5.37 3.92
CA ILE A 725 -13.05 -4.05 4.16
C ILE A 725 -11.57 -4.14 4.59
N ASN A 726 -10.84 -3.04 4.42
CA ASN A 726 -9.56 -2.77 5.06
C ASN A 726 -9.79 -2.62 6.56
N GLY A 727 -9.18 -3.50 7.34
CA GLY A 727 -9.25 -3.51 8.79
C GLY A 727 -7.88 -3.32 9.42
N GLN A 728 -7.90 -3.19 10.73
CA GLN A 728 -6.72 -3.12 11.59
C GLN A 728 -6.95 -3.94 12.85
N VAL A 729 -5.86 -4.51 13.38
CA VAL A 729 -5.84 -5.21 14.66
C VAL A 729 -4.99 -4.43 15.64
N LEU A 730 -5.61 -3.93 16.71
CA LEU A 730 -4.94 -3.20 17.78
C LEU A 730 -4.87 -4.04 19.06
N LEU A 731 -3.78 -3.88 19.79
CA LEU A 731 -3.48 -4.67 20.98
C LEU A 731 -3.14 -3.76 22.15
N PHE A 732 -3.82 -3.99 23.26
CA PHE A 732 -3.59 -3.29 24.51
C PHE A 732 -3.35 -4.30 25.62
N GLN A 733 -2.29 -4.09 26.38
CA GLN A 733 -1.95 -4.91 27.54
C GLN A 733 -2.44 -4.22 28.81
N GLU A 734 -3.16 -4.96 29.63
CA GLU A 734 -3.62 -4.44 30.92
C GLU A 734 -2.49 -4.48 31.96
N PRO A 735 -2.09 -3.32 32.52
CA PRO A 735 -1.14 -3.28 33.59
C PRO A 735 -1.79 -3.83 34.86
N ASP A 736 -1.10 -4.76 35.53
CA ASP A 736 -1.38 -5.15 36.93
C ASP A 736 -2.71 -5.91 37.18
N MET A 737 -3.13 -6.77 36.24
CA MET A 737 -4.31 -7.64 36.44
C MET A 737 -4.26 -8.52 37.70
N SER A 738 -3.23 -9.35 37.86
CA SER A 738 -3.03 -10.18 39.05
C SER A 738 -1.58 -10.61 39.20
N VAL A 739 -1.26 -11.36 40.26
CA VAL A 739 0.09 -11.92 40.48
C VAL A 739 0.41 -13.06 39.52
N THR A 740 -0.61 -13.77 39.01
CA THR A 740 -0.45 -15.00 38.22
C THR A 740 -0.87 -14.86 36.77
N GLN A 741 -1.68 -13.85 36.42
CA GLN A 741 -2.23 -13.67 35.08
C GLN A 741 -2.04 -12.25 34.58
N GLN A 742 -1.97 -12.14 33.25
CA GLN A 742 -2.04 -10.89 32.51
C GLN A 742 -3.10 -11.01 31.41
N ARG A 743 -3.64 -9.87 30.98
CA ARG A 743 -4.71 -9.81 29.99
C ARG A 743 -4.32 -8.93 28.81
N LEU A 744 -4.61 -9.44 27.62
CA LEU A 744 -4.55 -8.70 26.37
C LEU A 744 -5.95 -8.41 25.87
N TRP A 745 -6.15 -7.16 25.50
CA TRP A 745 -7.34 -6.66 24.85
C TRP A 745 -7.05 -6.52 23.36
N VAL A 746 -7.79 -7.28 22.54
CA VAL A 746 -7.60 -7.33 21.09
C VAL A 746 -8.79 -6.69 20.41
N PHE A 747 -8.54 -5.65 19.62
CA PHE A 747 -9.55 -4.90 18.89
C PHE A 747 -9.42 -5.19 17.40
N LEU A 748 -10.50 -5.68 16.78
CA LEU A 748 -10.66 -5.71 15.33
C LEU A 748 -11.48 -4.48 14.95
N LEU A 749 -10.90 -3.58 14.17
CA LEU A 749 -11.53 -2.31 13.79
C LEU A 749 -11.36 -2.05 12.28
N PRO A 750 -12.22 -1.25 11.66
CA PRO A 750 -11.95 -0.68 10.35
C PRO A 750 -10.68 0.18 10.34
N SER A 751 -9.94 0.21 9.23
CA SER A 751 -8.66 0.94 9.12
C SER A 751 -8.78 2.47 9.18
N ASN A 752 -9.99 3.04 9.02
CA ASN A 752 -10.25 4.47 9.09
C ASN A 752 -10.56 4.98 10.51
N VAL A 753 -10.54 4.10 11.51
CA VAL A 753 -10.63 4.47 12.92
C VAL A 753 -9.27 5.01 13.41
N PRO A 754 -9.16 6.25 13.91
CA PRO A 754 -7.89 6.82 14.34
C PRO A 754 -7.32 6.10 15.57
N LEU A 755 -6.02 5.77 15.52
CA LEU A 755 -5.33 5.12 16.64
C LEU A 755 -5.28 5.99 17.90
N SER A 756 -5.22 7.32 17.73
CA SER A 756 -5.22 8.30 18.82
C SER A 756 -6.48 8.17 19.69
N GLU A 757 -7.67 8.04 19.08
CA GLU A 757 -8.94 7.86 19.80
C GLU A 757 -8.93 6.59 20.64
N ILE A 758 -8.46 5.47 20.07
CA ILE A 758 -8.43 4.19 20.79
C ILE A 758 -7.42 4.25 21.94
N LYS A 759 -6.27 4.89 21.75
CA LYS A 759 -5.28 5.07 22.82
C LYS A 759 -5.82 5.90 23.98
N GLU A 760 -6.56 6.97 23.71
CA GLU A 760 -7.16 7.79 24.76
C GLU A 760 -8.28 7.04 25.50
N GLN A 761 -9.18 6.37 24.78
CA GLN A 761 -10.23 5.54 25.40
C GLN A 761 -9.63 4.41 26.26
N GLN A 762 -8.49 3.87 25.85
CA GLN A 762 -7.77 2.80 26.52
C GLN A 762 -6.51 3.31 27.25
N HIS A 763 -6.51 4.56 27.72
CA HIS A 763 -5.36 5.20 28.40
C HIS A 763 -4.81 4.40 29.60
N GLN A 764 -5.68 3.61 30.25
CA GLN A 764 -5.35 2.73 31.35
C GLN A 764 -4.57 1.47 30.93
N TYR A 765 -4.48 1.18 29.62
CA TYR A 765 -3.79 0.02 29.06
C TYR A 765 -2.59 0.43 28.21
N VAL A 766 -1.59 -0.44 28.13
CA VAL A 766 -0.37 -0.20 27.36
C VAL A 766 -0.57 -0.64 25.91
N PHE A 767 -0.54 0.31 24.98
CA PHE A 767 -0.60 0.02 23.55
C PHE A 767 0.65 -0.74 23.07
N ILE A 768 0.46 -1.82 22.31
CA ILE A 768 1.55 -2.59 21.70
C ILE A 768 1.67 -2.24 20.22
N GLN A 769 2.78 -1.61 19.84
CA GLN A 769 3.07 -1.28 18.46
C GLN A 769 3.39 -2.55 17.64
N THR A 770 2.61 -2.80 16.59
CA THR A 770 2.79 -3.91 15.64
C THR A 770 2.18 -3.53 14.29
N SER A 771 2.45 -4.33 13.23
CA SER A 771 1.76 -4.12 11.95
C SER A 771 0.31 -4.59 12.04
N SER A 772 -0.60 -3.64 12.02
CA SER A 772 -2.02 -3.80 12.31
C SER A 772 -2.88 -4.16 11.10
N ASP A 773 -2.47 -3.78 9.88
CA ASP A 773 -3.30 -3.88 8.68
C ASP A 773 -3.76 -5.31 8.35
N CYS A 774 -5.04 -5.46 8.00
CA CYS A 774 -5.67 -6.71 7.61
C CYS A 774 -6.90 -6.51 6.70
N LYS A 775 -7.54 -7.61 6.30
CA LYS A 775 -8.83 -7.60 5.59
C LYS A 775 -9.88 -8.25 6.48
N LEU A 776 -10.96 -7.53 6.77
CA LEU A 776 -12.07 -7.98 7.61
C LEU A 776 -13.35 -8.07 6.81
N GLN A 777 -14.20 -9.05 7.12
CA GLN A 777 -15.48 -9.26 6.49
C GLN A 777 -16.59 -8.86 7.47
N ILE A 778 -17.41 -7.90 7.08
CA ILE A 778 -18.55 -7.41 7.85
C ILE A 778 -19.55 -8.55 8.05
N ASN A 779 -20.14 -8.63 9.25
CA ASN A 779 -21.10 -9.66 9.67
C ASN A 779 -20.54 -11.08 9.61
N ALA A 780 -19.21 -11.24 9.66
CA ALA A 780 -18.57 -12.54 9.71
C ALA A 780 -18.02 -12.89 11.09
N LYS A 781 -17.97 -14.20 11.40
CA LYS A 781 -17.47 -14.69 12.68
C LYS A 781 -15.97 -14.89 12.63
N TYR A 782 -15.29 -14.30 13.61
CA TYR A 782 -13.86 -14.43 13.81
C TYR A 782 -13.55 -15.23 15.06
N THR A 783 -12.45 -15.98 15.00
CA THR A 783 -11.88 -16.69 16.14
C THR A 783 -10.44 -16.26 16.34
N LEU A 784 -10.03 -16.15 17.59
CA LEU A 784 -8.65 -15.88 17.97
C LEU A 784 -8.02 -17.16 18.50
N ILE A 785 -6.92 -17.57 17.86
CA ILE A 785 -6.13 -18.72 18.25
C ILE A 785 -4.78 -18.24 18.76
N SER A 786 -4.45 -18.67 19.97
CA SER A 786 -3.13 -18.51 20.58
C SER A 786 -2.81 -19.76 21.38
N LYS A 787 -1.66 -20.38 21.10
CA LYS A 787 -1.23 -21.62 21.78
C LYS A 787 -0.98 -21.41 23.28
N LYS A 788 -0.58 -20.20 23.70
CA LYS A 788 -0.24 -19.85 25.09
C LYS A 788 -1.38 -19.20 25.87
N ALA A 789 -2.52 -18.95 25.23
CA ALA A 789 -3.67 -18.41 25.93
C ALA A 789 -4.30 -19.50 26.80
N LYS A 790 -4.38 -19.26 28.12
CA LYS A 790 -5.17 -20.11 29.03
C LYS A 790 -6.64 -20.07 28.67
N ARG A 791 -7.11 -18.88 28.32
CA ARG A 791 -8.49 -18.64 27.93
C ARG A 791 -8.54 -17.49 26.94
N VAL A 792 -9.28 -17.71 25.86
CA VAL A 792 -9.72 -16.66 24.94
C VAL A 792 -11.23 -16.56 25.08
N GLN A 793 -11.73 -15.34 25.29
CA GLN A 793 -13.17 -15.10 25.33
C GLN A 793 -13.54 -13.85 24.50
N PRO A 794 -14.67 -13.88 23.78
CA PRO A 794 -15.45 -15.08 23.46
C PRO A 794 -14.67 -16.04 22.52
N LYS A 795 -15.10 -17.31 22.40
CA LYS A 795 -14.47 -18.27 21.46
C LYS A 795 -14.59 -17.82 20.00
N GLU A 796 -15.73 -17.23 19.66
CA GLU A 796 -16.02 -16.64 18.36
C GLU A 796 -16.75 -15.32 18.60
N LYS A 797 -16.44 -14.29 17.81
CA LYS A 797 -17.13 -12.99 17.86
C LYS A 797 -17.53 -12.59 16.44
N LEU A 798 -18.73 -12.06 16.30
CA LEU A 798 -19.20 -11.42 15.07
C LEU A 798 -18.50 -10.08 14.91
N PHE A 799 -17.90 -9.83 13.75
CA PHE A 799 -17.39 -8.50 13.39
C PHE A 799 -18.55 -7.68 12.82
N GLU A 800 -19.07 -6.77 13.64
CA GLU A 800 -20.23 -5.93 13.32
C GLU A 800 -19.76 -4.59 12.71
N PRO A 801 -20.61 -3.92 11.90
CA PRO A 801 -20.37 -2.54 11.48
C PRO A 801 -20.24 -1.62 12.69
N LEU A 802 -19.57 -0.47 12.52
CA LEU A 802 -19.34 0.49 13.59
C LEU A 802 -20.66 1.10 14.08
N HIS A 803 -21.08 0.69 15.27
CA HIS A 803 -22.23 1.28 15.97
C HIS A 803 -21.75 1.94 17.26
N SER A 804 -21.75 3.28 17.25
CA SER A 804 -21.47 4.17 18.39
C SER A 804 -20.02 4.18 18.91
N GLY A 805 -19.51 5.37 19.24
CA GLY A 805 -18.09 5.68 19.52
C GLY A 805 -17.44 5.01 20.74
N ASN A 806 -18.04 3.96 21.32
CA ASN A 806 -17.44 3.16 22.37
C ASN A 806 -16.87 1.88 21.76
N TYR A 807 -15.57 1.91 21.46
CA TYR A 807 -14.88 0.77 20.89
C TYR A 807 -14.61 -0.26 21.98
N HIS A 808 -15.30 -1.40 21.92
CA HIS A 808 -15.08 -2.51 22.82
C HIS A 808 -14.06 -3.51 22.26
N PRO A 809 -13.26 -4.15 23.12
CA PRO A 809 -12.34 -5.19 22.70
C PRO A 809 -13.12 -6.39 22.15
N THR A 810 -12.66 -6.89 21.00
CA THR A 810 -13.28 -8.03 20.31
C THR A 810 -12.94 -9.35 21.02
N PHE A 811 -11.72 -9.48 21.52
CA PHE A 811 -11.27 -10.64 22.30
C PHE A 811 -10.49 -10.21 23.53
N GLU A 812 -10.71 -10.95 24.61
CA GLU A 812 -9.89 -10.97 25.80
C GLU A 812 -9.04 -12.23 25.79
N VAL A 813 -7.73 -12.06 25.87
CA VAL A 813 -6.78 -13.16 25.91
C VAL A 813 -6.12 -13.18 27.28
N PHE A 814 -6.44 -14.20 28.07
CA PHE A 814 -5.85 -14.45 29.38
C PHE A 814 -4.60 -15.29 29.21
N LEU A 815 -3.49 -14.73 29.67
CA LEU A 815 -2.17 -15.32 29.60
C LEU A 815 -1.62 -15.45 31.02
N ASP A 816 -0.73 -16.41 31.22
CA ASP A 816 0.05 -16.42 32.45
C ASP A 816 1.03 -15.26 32.47
N LYS A 817 1.32 -14.75 33.67
CA LYS A 817 2.18 -13.57 33.85
C LYS A 817 3.64 -13.82 33.41
N ASP A 818 4.05 -15.08 33.29
CA ASP A 818 5.35 -15.49 32.77
C ASP A 818 5.41 -15.51 31.22
N VAL A 819 4.27 -15.43 30.53
CA VAL A 819 4.21 -15.35 29.06
C VAL A 819 4.67 -13.96 28.61
N THR A 820 5.91 -13.82 28.15
CA THR A 820 6.42 -12.55 27.58
C THR A 820 6.23 -12.44 26.08
N GLU A 821 5.89 -13.55 25.42
CA GLU A 821 5.75 -13.62 23.96
C GLU A 821 4.56 -14.50 23.58
N VAL A 822 3.70 -14.01 22.70
CA VAL A 822 2.48 -14.71 22.28
C VAL A 822 2.27 -14.60 20.77
N ARG A 823 1.99 -15.73 20.11
CA ARG A 823 1.56 -15.75 18.70
C ARG A 823 0.03 -15.68 18.64
N ILE A 824 -0.49 -14.57 18.16
CA ILE A 824 -1.93 -14.38 17.96
C ILE A 824 -2.27 -14.56 16.49
N LYS A 825 -3.31 -15.36 16.23
CA LYS A 825 -3.86 -15.61 14.90
C LYS A 825 -5.35 -15.37 14.92
N ILE A 826 -5.83 -14.50 14.05
CA ILE A 826 -7.24 -14.21 13.84
C ILE A 826 -7.68 -14.92 12.57
N GLN A 827 -8.71 -15.77 12.67
CA GLN A 827 -9.24 -16.54 11.56
C GLN A 827 -10.72 -16.22 11.34
N LEU A 828 -11.07 -16.00 10.07
CA LEU A 828 -12.43 -15.95 9.59
C LEU A 828 -12.97 -17.38 9.52
N LYS A 829 -14.13 -17.62 10.13
CA LYS A 829 -14.86 -18.89 10.04
C LYS A 829 -15.84 -18.83 8.87
N ILE A 830 -15.66 -19.71 7.90
CA ILE A 830 -16.49 -19.85 6.70
C ILE A 830 -17.29 -21.14 6.83
N LYS A 831 -18.61 -21.03 6.73
CA LYS A 831 -19.52 -22.18 6.75
C LYS A 831 -20.00 -22.44 5.31
N GLU A 832 -19.35 -23.37 4.63
CA GLU A 832 -19.75 -23.86 3.31
C GLU A 832 -20.35 -25.24 3.51
N SER A 833 -21.68 -25.39 3.42
CA SER A 833 -22.38 -26.66 3.68
C SER A 833 -22.14 -27.22 5.10
N ASP A 834 -21.88 -28.54 5.22
CA ASP A 834 -21.62 -29.26 6.48
C ASP A 834 -20.15 -29.19 6.93
N THR A 835 -19.25 -28.59 6.14
CA THR A 835 -17.83 -28.43 6.47
C THR A 835 -17.52 -27.01 6.94
N ILE A 836 -16.72 -26.89 8.01
CA ILE A 836 -16.29 -25.60 8.57
C ILE A 836 -14.86 -25.33 8.11
N ASN A 837 -14.69 -24.29 7.30
CA ASN A 837 -13.40 -23.82 6.80
C ASN A 837 -12.92 -22.59 7.58
N PHE A 838 -11.60 -22.42 7.72
CA PHE A 838 -11.00 -21.28 8.41
C PHE A 838 -9.98 -20.57 7.52
N LYS A 839 -10.18 -19.27 7.28
CA LYS A 839 -9.27 -18.42 6.50
C LYS A 839 -8.50 -17.48 7.41
N ASN A 840 -7.18 -17.36 7.22
CA ASN A 840 -6.35 -16.49 8.06
C ASN A 840 -6.56 -15.02 7.66
N ALA A 841 -7.00 -14.18 8.60
CA ALA A 841 -7.18 -12.75 8.37
C ALA A 841 -5.99 -11.93 8.88
N TRP A 842 -5.43 -12.31 10.03
CA TRP A 842 -4.24 -11.65 10.60
C TRP A 842 -3.45 -12.62 11.50
N LYS A 843 -2.12 -12.49 11.50
CA LYS A 843 -1.22 -13.35 12.31
C LYS A 843 0.04 -12.58 12.66
N ARG A 844 0.33 -12.42 13.95
CA ARG A 844 1.58 -11.80 14.42
C ARG A 844 2.16 -12.48 15.64
N TRP A 845 3.46 -12.30 15.78
CA TRP A 845 4.19 -12.53 17.01
C TRP A 845 4.18 -11.24 17.81
N ILE A 846 3.78 -11.30 19.07
CA ILE A 846 3.64 -10.13 19.96
C ILE A 846 4.56 -10.34 21.16
N ILE A 847 5.30 -9.28 21.50
CA ILE A 847 6.13 -9.21 22.72
C ILE A 847 5.36 -8.38 23.75
N LEU A 848 5.19 -8.92 24.95
CA LEU A 848 4.48 -8.31 26.08
C LEU A 848 5.48 -7.66 27.01
N LYS A 849 5.18 -6.43 27.47
CA LYS A 849 6.05 -5.69 28.39
C LYS A 849 5.78 -6.16 29.82
N ASN A 850 6.82 -6.38 30.62
CA ASN A 850 6.67 -6.73 32.03
C ASN A 850 6.58 -5.46 32.90
N ASN A 851 5.68 -5.46 33.89
CA ASN A 851 5.36 -4.32 34.76
C ASN A 851 6.52 -3.67 35.53
N THR A 852 7.72 -4.21 35.47
CA THR A 852 8.93 -3.53 35.94
C THR A 852 9.29 -2.29 35.12
N ASP A 853 8.76 -2.14 33.91
CA ASP A 853 9.01 -0.96 33.05
C ASP A 853 8.02 0.19 33.27
N ASN A 854 6.85 -0.06 33.90
CA ASN A 854 5.80 0.95 34.04
C ASN A 854 6.12 2.05 35.06
N HIS A 855 6.99 1.79 36.04
CA HIS A 855 7.49 2.84 36.94
C HIS A 855 8.61 3.70 36.32
N ALA A 856 9.20 3.27 35.19
CA ALA A 856 10.19 4.05 34.46
C ALA A 856 9.57 4.89 33.34
N GLN A 857 8.44 4.45 32.78
CA GLN A 857 7.87 5.04 31.56
C GLN A 857 6.93 6.24 31.81
N MET A 858 6.42 6.43 33.05
CA MET A 858 5.69 7.65 33.45
C MET A 858 6.60 8.87 33.74
N ARG A 859 7.93 8.75 33.57
CA ARG A 859 8.88 9.87 33.79
C ARG A 859 9.61 10.33 32.52
N SER A 860 9.30 9.78 31.34
CA SER A 860 10.10 10.04 30.13
C SER A 860 9.34 10.69 28.97
N GLU A 861 8.10 11.14 29.15
CA GLU A 861 7.36 11.92 28.12
C GLU A 861 7.06 13.37 28.53
N GLU A 862 7.58 13.83 29.66
CA GLU A 862 7.71 15.27 29.93
C GLU A 862 9.17 15.66 29.62
N HIS A 863 9.36 16.80 28.95
CA HIS A 863 10.62 17.39 28.44
C HIS A 863 10.96 17.11 26.97
N SER A 864 10.24 17.77 26.05
CA SER A 864 10.82 18.94 25.38
C SER A 864 9.79 19.69 24.53
N ASN A 865 9.04 20.60 25.17
CA ASN A 865 8.68 21.92 24.62
C ASN A 865 8.03 22.74 25.75
N ILE A 866 8.84 23.28 26.66
CA ILE A 866 8.36 24.14 27.75
C ILE A 866 8.13 25.55 27.19
N GLN A 867 6.87 25.98 27.14
CA GLN A 867 6.49 27.34 26.79
C GLN A 867 6.76 28.26 28.00
N VAL A 868 7.81 29.07 27.91
CA VAL A 868 8.28 29.98 28.97
C VAL A 868 7.29 31.15 29.16
N ASN A 869 6.72 31.32 30.35
CA ASN A 869 5.76 32.40 30.65
C ASN A 869 5.81 32.87 32.13
N CYS A 870 4.97 33.84 32.51
CA CYS A 870 4.95 34.42 33.85
C CYS A 870 4.62 33.39 34.96
N LYS A 871 3.79 32.37 34.67
CA LYS A 871 3.47 31.31 35.65
C LYS A 871 4.65 30.37 35.87
N THR A 872 5.34 29.96 34.81
CA THR A 872 6.54 29.11 34.95
C THR A 872 7.67 29.87 35.65
N TRP A 873 7.73 31.20 35.49
CA TRP A 873 8.69 32.05 36.20
C TRP A 873 8.41 32.16 37.70
N ILE A 874 7.14 32.22 38.12
CA ILE A 874 6.79 32.19 39.57
C ILE A 874 7.36 30.92 40.21
N SER A 875 7.16 29.77 39.57
CA SER A 875 7.70 28.50 40.08
C SER A 875 9.23 28.49 40.08
N ALA A 876 9.87 28.91 38.98
CA ALA A 876 11.32 28.95 38.89
C ALA A 876 11.95 29.92 39.91
N LEU A 877 11.33 31.09 40.13
CA LEU A 877 11.79 32.06 41.12
C LEU A 877 11.58 31.53 42.55
N GLY A 878 10.48 30.81 42.81
CA GLY A 878 10.25 30.14 44.10
C GLY A 878 11.35 29.12 44.42
N GLU A 879 11.67 28.25 43.46
CA GLU A 879 12.73 27.26 43.63
C GLU A 879 14.11 27.90 43.81
N ILE A 880 14.41 28.99 43.08
CA ILE A 880 15.67 29.74 43.28
C ILE A 880 15.71 30.32 44.70
N MET A 881 14.60 30.84 45.22
CA MET A 881 14.54 31.38 46.59
C MET A 881 14.71 30.27 47.64
N GLU A 882 14.17 29.07 47.41
CA GLU A 882 14.36 27.88 48.26
C GLU A 882 15.81 27.38 48.27
N ASP A 883 16.50 27.48 47.14
CA ASP A 883 17.91 27.05 47.00
C ASP A 883 18.92 28.00 47.65
N LEU A 884 18.51 29.22 48.03
CA LEU A 884 19.39 30.16 48.74
C LEU A 884 19.55 29.77 50.21
N LYS A 885 20.79 29.80 50.71
CA LYS A 885 21.05 29.66 52.14
C LYS A 885 20.52 30.88 52.89
N SER A 886 20.19 30.74 54.18
CA SER A 886 19.59 31.83 54.97
C SER A 886 20.41 33.14 54.95
N GLU A 887 21.74 33.05 54.89
CA GLU A 887 22.62 34.23 54.79
C GLU A 887 22.65 34.84 53.38
N GLU A 888 22.54 34.03 52.32
CA GLU A 888 22.43 34.49 50.93
C GLU A 888 21.07 35.15 50.69
N PHE A 889 20.00 34.59 51.26
CA PHE A 889 18.65 35.13 51.21
C PHE A 889 18.54 36.48 51.92
N LYS A 890 19.20 36.66 53.08
CA LYS A 890 19.30 37.97 53.76
C LYS A 890 20.06 39.00 52.91
N LYS A 891 21.16 38.59 52.29
CA LYS A 891 21.93 39.46 51.36
C LYS A 891 21.09 39.85 50.13
N LEU A 892 20.34 38.91 49.56
CA LEU A 892 19.43 39.19 48.44
C LEU A 892 18.39 40.26 48.81
N LYS A 893 17.76 40.14 49.98
CA LYS A 893 16.82 41.16 50.48
C LYS A 893 17.47 42.53 50.63
N HIS A 894 18.72 42.58 51.09
CA HIS A 894 19.46 43.83 51.15
C HIS A 894 19.71 44.42 49.74
N LEU A 895 20.07 43.60 48.75
CA LEU A 895 20.25 44.06 47.36
C LEU A 895 18.95 44.62 46.78
N MET A 896 17.79 44.03 47.10
CA MET A 896 16.48 44.52 46.67
C MET A 896 16.10 45.90 47.25
N THR A 897 16.66 46.28 48.40
CA THR A 897 16.46 47.61 49.01
C THR A 897 17.36 48.71 48.42
N HIS A 898 18.51 48.35 47.84
CA HIS A 898 19.52 49.31 47.36
C HIS A 898 19.81 49.13 45.87
N THR A 899 18.80 49.34 45.03
CA THR A 899 18.94 49.26 43.57
C THR A 899 19.13 50.65 42.95
N GLY A 900 20.32 50.94 42.42
CA GLY A 900 20.63 52.26 41.86
C GLY A 900 19.85 52.65 40.59
N LYS A 901 19.21 51.68 39.91
CA LYS A 901 18.48 51.87 38.64
C LYS A 901 17.01 51.43 38.65
N ARG A 902 16.50 50.86 39.75
CA ARG A 902 15.14 50.28 39.85
C ARG A 902 14.39 50.87 41.05
N HIS A 903 13.06 50.78 41.03
CA HIS A 903 12.28 51.19 42.20
C HIS A 903 12.58 50.23 43.37
N PRO A 904 13.17 50.72 44.48
CA PRO A 904 13.54 49.86 45.59
C PRO A 904 12.29 49.31 46.28
N ILE A 905 12.35 48.05 46.70
CA ILE A 905 11.27 47.45 47.49
C ILE A 905 11.39 48.00 48.92
N CYS A 906 10.30 48.55 49.46
CA CYS A 906 10.25 49.17 50.78
C CYS A 906 10.80 48.23 51.86
N SER A 907 11.80 48.69 52.63
CA SER A 907 12.52 47.89 53.64
C SER A 907 11.58 47.28 54.68
N MET A 908 10.55 48.02 55.13
CA MET A 908 9.55 47.50 56.08
C MET A 908 8.83 46.25 55.54
N ARG A 909 8.49 46.20 54.25
CA ARG A 909 7.79 45.03 53.65
C ARG A 909 8.70 43.81 53.48
N LEU A 910 10.01 44.02 53.33
CA LEU A 910 11.00 42.95 53.18
C LEU A 910 11.39 42.32 54.52
N GLU A 911 11.36 43.11 55.59
CA GLU A 911 11.58 42.63 56.96
C GLU A 911 10.37 41.83 57.49
N GLU A 912 9.15 42.21 57.11
CA GLU A 912 7.92 41.50 57.47
C GLU A 912 7.75 40.14 56.75
N THR A 913 8.23 40.01 55.52
CA THR A 913 8.08 38.77 54.72
C THR A 913 9.07 37.70 55.18
N LYS A 914 8.69 36.83 56.13
CA LYS A 914 9.53 35.69 56.55
C LYS A 914 9.48 34.52 55.58
N ASP A 915 8.42 34.41 54.79
CA ASP A 915 8.23 33.34 53.81
C ASP A 915 8.87 33.69 52.44
N ARG A 916 9.53 32.70 51.85
CA ARG A 916 10.22 32.78 50.55
C ARG A 916 9.22 32.85 49.40
N CYS A 917 8.07 32.19 49.53
CA CYS A 917 7.00 32.20 48.53
C CYS A 917 6.27 33.56 48.46
N GLU A 918 6.08 34.22 49.61
CA GLU A 918 5.50 35.57 49.65
C GLU A 918 6.43 36.61 48.99
N LEU A 919 7.75 36.42 49.11
CA LEU A 919 8.73 37.30 48.47
C LEU A 919 8.65 37.23 46.93
N VAL A 920 8.44 36.05 46.35
CA VAL A 920 8.25 35.86 44.90
C VAL A 920 7.08 36.70 44.39
N THR A 921 5.97 36.66 45.12
CA THR A 921 4.76 37.42 44.78
C THR A 921 5.00 38.94 44.93
N LEU A 922 5.73 39.36 45.96
CA LEU A 922 6.07 40.77 46.19
C LEU A 922 6.99 41.32 45.09
N VAL A 923 8.00 40.54 44.67
CA VAL A 923 8.94 40.90 43.59
C VAL A 923 8.19 41.07 42.26
N LEU A 924 7.29 40.14 41.93
CA LEU A 924 6.51 40.23 40.69
C LEU A 924 5.48 41.36 40.71
N LYS A 925 4.87 41.64 41.87
CA LYS A 925 3.94 42.76 42.00
C LYS A 925 4.64 44.12 41.91
N THR A 926 5.91 44.19 42.31
CA THR A 926 6.66 45.45 42.35
C THR A 926 7.41 45.75 41.06
N TRP A 927 7.99 44.74 40.42
CA TRP A 927 8.79 44.92 39.20
C TRP A 927 8.15 44.34 37.94
N GLY A 928 7.16 43.46 38.06
CA GLY A 928 6.57 42.75 36.91
C GLY A 928 7.49 41.68 36.34
N PHE A 929 6.96 40.89 35.41
CA PHE A 929 7.62 39.68 34.90
C PHE A 929 9.02 39.95 34.31
N GLN A 930 9.12 40.85 33.33
CA GLN A 930 10.38 41.11 32.63
C GLN A 930 11.47 41.73 33.52
N GLU A 931 11.13 42.75 34.32
CA GLU A 931 12.13 43.41 35.16
C GLU A 931 12.51 42.55 36.38
N SER A 932 11.63 41.65 36.84
CA SER A 932 12.00 40.67 37.86
C SER A 932 13.04 39.66 37.35
N VAL A 933 12.94 39.17 36.11
CA VAL A 933 13.96 38.28 35.51
C VAL A 933 15.31 39.00 35.41
N LYS A 934 15.32 40.25 34.94
CA LYS A 934 16.55 41.06 34.84
C LYS A 934 17.19 41.31 36.20
N ALA A 935 16.40 41.70 37.19
CA ALA A 935 16.89 41.99 38.54
C ALA A 935 17.47 40.74 39.20
N ILE A 936 16.78 39.60 39.10
CA ILE A 936 17.26 38.34 39.68
C ILE A 936 18.52 37.85 38.97
N HIS A 937 18.61 37.93 37.64
CA HIS A 937 19.83 37.59 36.92
C HIS A 937 21.03 38.44 37.37
N GLU A 938 20.84 39.74 37.60
CA GLU A 938 21.89 40.63 38.11
C GLU A 938 22.28 40.30 39.56
N PHE A 939 21.29 40.09 40.45
CA PHE A 939 21.56 39.77 41.85
C PHE A 939 22.23 38.41 42.03
N MET A 940 21.93 37.41 41.19
CA MET A 940 22.61 36.12 41.29
C MET A 940 24.09 36.21 40.92
N LYS A 941 24.49 37.17 40.07
CA LYS A 941 25.90 37.48 39.81
C LYS A 941 26.57 38.16 41.01
N GLU A 942 25.86 39.04 41.73
CA GLU A 942 26.37 39.68 42.96
C GLU A 942 26.39 38.74 44.18
N LEU A 943 25.57 37.69 44.18
CA LEU A 943 25.52 36.61 45.19
C LEU A 943 26.41 35.40 44.86
N PRO A 944 27.40 35.58 43.97
CA PRO A 944 28.03 34.56 43.09
C PRO A 944 27.34 33.18 42.98
N ARG A 945 26.03 33.13 42.72
CA ARG A 945 25.26 31.90 42.50
C ARG A 945 25.26 31.51 41.01
N ASN A 946 26.44 31.14 40.52
CA ASN A 946 26.66 30.61 39.17
C ASN A 946 26.64 29.07 39.12
N ASP A 947 26.05 28.45 40.13
CA ASP A 947 25.85 27.00 40.20
C ASP A 947 24.75 26.54 39.25
N GLU A 948 24.91 25.32 38.76
CA GLU A 948 24.07 24.71 37.72
C GLU A 948 22.57 24.76 38.08
N SER A 949 22.22 24.62 39.37
CA SER A 949 20.81 24.64 39.83
C SER A 949 20.11 25.99 39.64
N VAL A 950 20.85 27.10 39.73
CA VAL A 950 20.31 28.46 39.57
C VAL A 950 20.44 28.90 38.11
N THR A 951 21.56 28.59 37.44
CA THR A 951 21.78 28.99 36.06
C THR A 951 20.85 28.28 35.09
N ASP A 952 20.59 26.97 35.27
CA ASP A 952 19.68 26.23 34.38
C ASP A 952 18.23 26.69 34.51
N ARG A 953 17.82 27.11 35.71
CA ARG A 953 16.48 27.67 35.94
C ARG A 953 16.33 29.08 35.38
N LEU A 954 17.40 29.88 35.34
CA LEU A 954 17.38 31.24 34.76
C LEU A 954 17.53 31.25 33.24
N LYS A 955 18.31 30.31 32.68
CA LYS A 955 18.70 30.26 31.27
C LYS A 955 17.54 30.42 30.27
N PRO A 956 16.37 29.80 30.45
CA PRO A 956 15.24 29.97 29.53
C PRO A 956 14.65 31.39 29.53
N TYR A 957 14.72 32.08 30.67
CA TYR A 957 14.17 33.43 30.84
C TYR A 957 15.19 34.51 30.45
N VAL A 958 16.48 34.27 30.71
CA VAL A 958 17.60 35.11 30.28
C VAL A 958 17.69 35.14 28.75
N THR A 959 17.54 33.98 28.10
CA THR A 959 17.47 33.89 26.62
C THR A 959 16.21 34.54 26.06
N LEU A 960 15.05 34.40 26.72
CA LEU A 960 13.81 35.06 26.28
C LEU A 960 13.94 36.59 26.20
N PHE A 961 14.69 37.21 27.11
CA PHE A 961 14.86 38.67 27.16
C PHE A 961 16.22 39.16 26.64
N GLY A 962 17.02 38.30 26.01
CA GLY A 962 18.28 38.68 25.37
C GLY A 962 19.32 39.26 26.32
N LEU A 963 19.33 38.83 27.58
CA LEU A 963 20.31 39.26 28.58
C LEU A 963 21.60 38.46 28.36
N LYS A 964 22.74 39.16 28.27
CA LYS A 964 24.05 38.52 28.10
C LYS A 964 24.65 38.17 29.46
N ASP A 965 25.13 36.94 29.58
CA ASP A 965 25.94 36.48 30.71
C ASP A 965 27.23 37.29 30.87
#